data_AF-A0A9E4ECA1-F1
#
_entry.id   AF-A0A9E4ECA1-F1
#
_cell.length_a   1.000
_cell.length_b   1.000
_cell.length_c   1.000
_cell.angle_alpha   90.00
_cell.angle_beta   90.00
_cell.angle_gamma   90.00
#
_symmetry.space_group_name_H-M   'P 1'
#
loop_
_entity.id
_entity.type
_entity.pdbx_description
1 polymer ?
#
loop_
_entity_poly.entity_id
_entity_poly.type
_entity_poly.pdbx_seq_one_letter_code
_entity_poly.pdbx_strand_id
1 'polypeptide(L)'
;EKTIRCMTAWELANIPTDELYRLRVRARNDIIEKRQIENETIEADALIDKLISPFTIQRLGDHGFRSKALELFPKEESLFKKPWRVYVSENTHYSWLKAANILGLGQDCIVKVPHLDSFDIDVEELKAKLKKDLKDGNWALMVASNFGTTEEGALDNLPKVRKMLNKLQEKSAGTVWWHVDAAYGGYLGAMIRRKLDDNKVVNVDDLKVVNVDDLKEWLSQCCKAVGITDEQSKSLINMSESNEGSWLSWEELINRTAGMSQADSITMDPHKLGYIPYSAGALLLRRGIAAEVVSCDAPYLWLQDGDPDAFVGRFTLEGSRPGAVAAACWLAHSAIPLDQSGHGKILALSILSARQLYQTLQKYLVNSDTNEQVALLHQPHMNMICYVPYRKNMKTLEEIKDLTIGVVEKLSPTADDREFMAVSTDVNLSTKDMPKKDDSPLFNQILQCECQKWVKIKVIRSVVMGAYSLNAQTRIDRTSDPEGIFGVYAAYLRKIIREAGKEQDTKQLLNRTSAEFMVMDDDPEVTDQLRGLFEDLWDPGITLPWKHYDTEAEALQRIENHDEVLDMAFLDIDMRGSTSNPQGRVNSGYLAYKAILRRNAEVGSNQYSVKCVVFFTIGHSEHEERINQLGDKYSGKQPKVLTLLKSPVESPDFQEKDIETVRDTIREIAKIKNE
;
A
#
# COMPACT_ATOMS: atom_id res chain seq x y z
N GLU A 1 29.26 33.43 24.76
CA GLU A 1 29.81 34.82 24.80
C GLU A 1 28.90 35.87 24.17
N LYS A 2 28.05 35.56 23.17
CA LYS A 2 27.02 36.53 22.69
C LYS A 2 25.79 36.55 23.61
N THR A 3 25.21 37.74 23.83
CA THR A 3 23.87 37.89 24.45
C THR A 3 22.78 37.74 23.38
N ILE A 4 21.57 37.29 23.77
CA ILE A 4 20.42 37.13 22.83
C ILE A 4 20.16 38.41 22.02
N ARG A 5 20.31 39.58 22.65
CA ARG A 5 20.07 40.88 21.99
C ARG A 5 21.06 41.20 20.87
N CYS A 6 22.21 40.51 20.83
CA CYS A 6 23.24 40.70 19.82
C CYS A 6 23.20 39.63 18.72
N MET A 7 22.25 38.70 18.77
CA MET A 7 22.12 37.63 17.79
C MET A 7 21.29 38.10 16.59
N THR A 8 21.63 37.61 15.40
CA THR A 8 20.80 37.81 14.20
C THR A 8 19.54 36.94 14.26
N ALA A 9 18.54 37.22 13.42
CA ALA A 9 17.36 36.36 13.31
C ALA A 9 17.75 34.91 12.96
N TRP A 10 18.73 34.74 12.07
CA TRP A 10 19.26 33.42 11.73
C TRP A 10 19.89 32.70 12.93
N GLU A 11 20.69 33.41 13.74
CA GLU A 11 21.31 32.82 14.93
C GLU A 11 20.25 32.41 15.97
N LEU A 12 19.22 33.23 16.17
CA LEU A 12 18.13 32.95 17.10
C LEU A 12 17.28 31.74 16.67
N ALA A 13 16.98 31.63 15.37
CA ALA A 13 16.21 30.52 14.83
C ALA A 13 16.96 29.18 14.85
N ASN A 14 18.29 29.21 15.05
CA ASN A 14 19.16 28.04 15.04
C ASN A 14 19.79 27.74 16.40
N ILE A 15 19.23 28.28 17.50
CA ILE A 15 19.65 27.92 18.85
C ILE A 15 19.37 26.42 19.09
N PRO A 16 20.34 25.65 19.63
CA PRO A 16 20.12 24.26 20.04
C PRO A 16 18.90 24.10 20.95
N THR A 17 18.12 23.05 20.76
CA THR A 17 16.90 22.83 21.55
C THR A 17 17.15 22.78 23.07
N ASP A 18 18.24 22.12 23.49
CA ASP A 18 18.63 22.07 24.90
C ASP A 18 19.05 23.46 25.46
N GLU A 19 19.60 24.33 24.61
CA GLU A 19 19.93 25.70 25.00
C GLU A 19 18.68 26.58 25.12
N LEU A 20 17.64 26.36 24.30
CA LEU A 20 16.34 27.02 24.47
C LEU A 20 15.73 26.70 25.84
N TYR A 21 15.78 25.44 26.26
CA TYR A 21 15.34 25.05 27.60
C TYR A 21 16.17 25.72 28.70
N ARG A 22 17.50 25.67 28.60
CA ARG A 22 18.40 26.34 29.56
C ARG A 22 18.18 27.85 29.61
N LEU A 23 17.79 28.48 28.51
CA LEU A 23 17.44 29.89 28.48
C LEU A 23 16.19 30.18 29.31
N ARG A 24 15.16 29.34 29.20
CA ARG A 24 13.94 29.47 30.02
C ARG A 24 14.22 29.24 31.50
N VAL A 25 14.98 28.20 31.84
CA VAL A 25 15.41 27.93 33.22
C VAL A 25 16.22 29.11 33.80
N ARG A 26 17.14 29.70 33.02
CA ARG A 26 17.87 30.90 33.43
C ARG A 26 16.93 32.08 33.65
N ALA A 27 16.00 32.32 32.72
CA ALA A 27 15.03 33.40 32.85
C ALA A 27 14.15 33.25 34.10
N ARG A 28 13.75 32.01 34.43
CA ARG A 28 13.01 31.67 35.64
C ARG A 28 13.80 32.02 36.90
N ASN A 29 15.03 31.52 37.00
CA ASN A 29 15.89 31.78 38.16
C ASN A 29 16.16 33.28 38.35
N ASP A 30 16.41 34.01 37.27
CA ASP A 30 16.59 35.46 37.28
C ASP A 30 15.34 36.20 37.82
N ILE A 31 14.13 35.75 37.46
CA ILE A 31 12.88 36.35 37.94
C ILE A 31 12.69 36.08 39.43
N ILE A 32 12.92 34.86 39.88
CA ILE A 32 12.81 34.46 41.29
C ILE A 32 13.74 35.32 42.14
N GLU A 33 15.02 35.38 41.77
CA GLU A 33 16.05 36.11 42.51
C GLU A 33 15.74 37.62 42.57
N LYS A 34 15.30 38.22 41.45
CA LYS A 34 15.07 39.66 41.35
C LYS A 34 13.73 40.13 41.92
N ARG A 35 12.72 39.25 42.00
CA ARG A 35 11.34 39.63 42.40
C ARG A 35 10.87 39.05 43.73
N GLN A 36 11.68 38.24 44.42
CA GLN A 36 11.36 37.69 45.75
C GLN A 36 9.97 37.00 45.79
N ILE A 37 9.69 36.15 44.79
CA ILE A 37 8.40 35.47 44.65
C ILE A 37 8.37 34.26 45.59
N GLU A 38 7.36 34.16 46.47
CA GLU A 38 7.26 33.12 47.52
C GLU A 38 6.97 31.71 46.97
N ASN A 39 6.32 31.59 45.82
CA ASN A 39 6.02 30.31 45.13
C ASN A 39 6.93 30.14 43.89
N GLU A 40 8.21 29.92 44.16
CA GLU A 40 9.35 30.25 43.30
C GLU A 40 9.20 29.83 41.81
N THR A 41 8.82 28.60 41.50
CA THR A 41 8.93 28.08 40.11
C THR A 41 7.70 28.41 39.24
N ILE A 42 6.50 28.17 39.75
CA ILE A 42 5.24 28.20 38.97
C ILE A 42 4.86 29.63 38.60
N GLU A 43 4.96 30.56 39.56
CA GLU A 43 4.62 31.96 39.34
C GLU A 43 5.61 32.64 38.39
N ALA A 44 6.89 32.25 38.44
CA ALA A 44 7.91 32.73 37.51
C ALA A 44 7.65 32.26 36.08
N ASP A 45 7.28 30.99 35.87
CA ASP A 45 6.93 30.47 34.54
C ASP A 45 5.66 31.13 33.97
N ALA A 46 4.62 31.28 34.79
CA ALA A 46 3.39 31.96 34.37
C ALA A 46 3.66 33.42 33.95
N LEU A 47 4.57 34.11 34.64
CA LEU A 47 5.01 35.44 34.25
C LEU A 47 5.78 35.43 32.91
N ILE A 48 6.69 34.48 32.71
CA ILE A 48 7.40 34.31 31.43
C ILE A 48 6.39 34.11 30.30
N ASP A 49 5.46 33.16 30.45
CA ASP A 49 4.44 32.84 29.45
C ASP A 49 3.58 34.06 29.12
N LYS A 50 3.14 34.81 30.14
CA LYS A 50 2.38 36.05 29.94
C LYS A 50 3.17 37.11 29.16
N LEU A 51 4.48 37.22 29.39
CA LEU A 51 5.34 38.19 28.71
C LEU A 51 5.65 37.81 27.26
N ILE A 52 5.81 36.51 26.97
CA ILE A 52 6.15 36.03 25.62
C ILE A 52 4.90 35.80 24.75
N SER A 53 3.75 35.45 25.34
CA SER A 53 2.51 35.08 24.63
C SER A 53 2.09 36.06 23.52
N PRO A 54 2.16 37.39 23.69
CA PRO A 54 1.83 38.34 22.62
C PRO A 54 2.71 38.24 21.37
N PHE A 55 3.88 37.59 21.47
CA PHE A 55 4.88 37.47 20.42
C PHE A 55 5.01 36.05 19.85
N THR A 56 4.24 35.08 20.35
CA THR A 56 4.34 33.69 19.89
C THR A 56 3.57 33.45 18.60
N ILE A 57 4.02 32.45 17.83
CA ILE A 57 3.33 32.01 16.61
C ILE A 57 1.92 31.48 16.90
N GLN A 58 1.69 30.90 18.07
CA GLN A 58 0.37 30.43 18.51
C GLN A 58 -0.64 31.59 18.63
N ARG A 59 -0.20 32.78 19.07
CA ARG A 59 -1.07 33.95 19.23
C ARG A 59 -1.22 34.77 17.96
N LEU A 60 -0.13 34.91 17.20
CA LEU A 60 -0.06 35.79 16.03
C LEU A 60 -0.38 35.10 14.70
N GLY A 61 -0.31 33.76 14.66
CA GLY A 61 -0.20 33.01 13.41
C GLY A 61 1.14 33.28 12.71
N ASP A 62 1.44 32.49 11.66
CA ASP A 62 2.70 32.60 10.92
C ASP A 62 2.90 34.00 10.31
N HIS A 63 1.85 34.56 9.69
CA HIS A 63 1.94 35.89 9.07
C HIS A 63 2.21 36.99 10.10
N GLY A 64 1.47 37.00 11.23
CA GLY A 64 1.66 37.99 12.29
C GLY A 64 3.03 37.87 12.94
N PHE A 65 3.50 36.63 13.18
CA PHE A 65 4.83 36.37 13.71
C PHE A 65 5.92 36.91 12.78
N ARG A 66 5.85 36.60 11.48
CA ARG A 66 6.82 37.08 10.48
C ARG A 66 6.82 38.60 10.36
N SER A 67 5.64 39.23 10.40
CA SER A 67 5.52 40.69 10.37
C SER A 67 6.20 41.35 11.58
N LYS A 68 5.94 40.83 12.79
CA LYS A 68 6.60 41.30 14.01
C LYS A 68 8.11 41.05 14.02
N ALA A 69 8.55 39.90 13.52
CA ALA A 69 9.97 39.60 13.41
C ALA A 69 10.68 40.54 12.41
N LEU A 70 10.00 40.93 11.33
CA LEU A 70 10.53 41.90 10.36
C LEU A 70 10.73 43.30 10.97
N GLU A 71 9.85 43.73 11.87
CA GLU A 71 10.02 44.99 12.62
C GLU A 71 11.31 44.98 13.46
N LEU A 72 11.67 43.82 14.03
CA LEU A 72 12.87 43.64 14.87
C LEU A 72 14.15 43.43 14.05
N PHE A 73 14.05 42.77 12.89
CA PHE A 73 15.17 42.38 12.05
C PHE A 73 15.00 42.88 10.60
N PRO A 74 14.90 44.20 10.36
CA PRO A 74 14.58 44.75 9.04
C PRO A 74 15.66 44.47 7.98
N LYS A 75 16.91 44.23 8.40
CA LYS A 75 18.02 43.87 7.50
C LYS A 75 17.96 42.43 7.00
N GLU A 76 17.09 41.61 7.58
CA GLU A 76 16.93 40.18 7.28
C GLU A 76 15.58 39.87 6.62
N GLU A 77 14.94 40.87 5.97
CA GLU A 77 13.62 40.74 5.33
C GLU A 77 13.51 39.52 4.42
N SER A 78 14.56 39.25 3.64
CA SER A 78 14.58 38.11 2.72
C SER A 78 14.40 36.77 3.42
N LEU A 79 14.81 36.62 4.68
CA LEU A 79 14.65 35.38 5.46
C LEU A 79 13.18 35.15 5.86
N PHE A 80 12.46 36.21 6.23
CA PHE A 80 11.05 36.11 6.66
C PHE A 80 10.07 35.90 5.50
N LYS A 81 10.53 35.91 4.26
CA LYS A 81 9.75 35.49 3.07
C LYS A 81 9.97 34.01 2.70
N LYS A 82 10.90 33.33 3.38
CA LYS A 82 11.29 31.95 3.05
C LYS A 82 10.36 30.93 3.72
N PRO A 83 10.05 29.81 3.04
CA PRO A 83 9.16 28.79 3.57
C PRO A 83 9.80 28.01 4.73
N TRP A 84 8.93 27.43 5.55
CA TRP A 84 9.29 26.36 6.48
C TRP A 84 9.53 25.06 5.70
N ARG A 85 10.50 24.26 6.13
CA ARG A 85 10.85 22.97 5.51
C ARG A 85 10.83 21.86 6.55
N VAL A 86 10.04 20.83 6.28
CA VAL A 86 9.96 19.59 7.08
C VAL A 86 10.37 18.43 6.17
N TYR A 87 11.44 17.73 6.54
CA TYR A 87 12.02 16.67 5.71
C TYR A 87 11.50 15.32 6.18
N VAL A 88 10.92 14.57 5.25
CA VAL A 88 10.34 13.25 5.49
C VAL A 88 10.77 12.29 4.39
N SER A 89 10.80 10.99 4.67
CA SER A 89 10.98 10.00 3.60
C SER A 89 9.77 10.01 2.66
N GLU A 90 9.97 9.61 1.41
CA GLU A 90 8.89 9.41 0.43
C GLU A 90 7.83 8.40 0.90
N ASN A 91 8.22 7.47 1.77
CA ASN A 91 7.34 6.42 2.32
C ASN A 91 6.80 6.80 3.72
N THR A 92 7.01 8.03 4.16
CA THR A 92 6.42 8.53 5.40
C THR A 92 4.89 8.61 5.30
N HIS A 93 4.22 8.26 6.39
CA HIS A 93 2.76 8.16 6.46
C HIS A 93 2.05 9.48 6.05
N TYR A 94 0.90 9.37 5.39
CA TYR A 94 0.16 10.53 4.85
C TYR A 94 -0.26 11.56 5.92
N SER A 95 -0.28 11.17 7.21
CA SER A 95 -0.58 12.07 8.32
C SER A 95 0.32 13.31 8.34
N TRP A 96 1.54 13.23 7.81
CA TRP A 96 2.48 14.35 7.76
C TRP A 96 2.01 15.47 6.83
N LEU A 97 1.51 15.13 5.64
CA LEU A 97 0.91 16.13 4.73
C LEU A 97 -0.37 16.73 5.34
N LYS A 98 -1.18 15.89 5.99
CA LYS A 98 -2.39 16.34 6.69
C LYS A 98 -2.05 17.28 7.85
N ALA A 99 -1.03 16.96 8.65
CA ALA A 99 -0.56 17.78 9.76
C ALA A 99 -0.04 19.13 9.26
N ALA A 100 0.77 19.16 8.20
CA ALA A 100 1.24 20.40 7.58
C ALA A 100 0.08 21.32 7.14
N ASN A 101 -0.99 20.73 6.59
CA ASN A 101 -2.19 21.48 6.21
C ASN A 101 -2.97 22.00 7.42
N ILE A 102 -3.21 21.14 8.42
CA ILE A 102 -3.91 21.53 9.67
C ILE A 102 -3.18 22.65 10.40
N LEU A 103 -1.84 22.61 10.44
CA LEU A 103 -1.01 23.64 11.07
C LEU A 103 -0.88 24.93 10.25
N GLY A 104 -1.48 24.99 9.05
CA GLY A 104 -1.41 26.17 8.18
C GLY A 104 -0.05 26.40 7.51
N LEU A 105 0.84 25.40 7.53
CA LEU A 105 2.16 25.47 6.86
C LEU A 105 2.07 25.19 5.35
N GLY A 106 0.99 24.53 4.92
CA GLY A 106 0.81 24.08 3.53
C GLY A 106 1.66 22.85 3.20
N GLN A 107 1.24 22.08 2.19
CA GLN A 107 1.94 20.84 1.80
C GLN A 107 3.33 21.11 1.21
N ASP A 108 3.56 22.30 0.64
CA ASP A 108 4.85 22.72 0.08
C ASP A 108 5.96 22.83 1.13
N CYS A 109 5.61 22.84 2.43
CA CYS A 109 6.60 22.77 3.49
C CYS A 109 7.26 21.37 3.58
N ILE A 110 6.59 20.32 3.09
CA ILE A 110 7.07 18.95 3.14
C ILE A 110 8.09 18.72 2.02
N VAL A 111 9.33 18.44 2.41
CA VAL A 111 10.41 18.03 1.51
C VAL A 111 10.53 16.51 1.56
N LYS A 112 10.13 15.86 0.47
CA LYS A 112 10.30 14.41 0.32
C LYS A 112 11.76 14.06 0.02
N VAL A 113 12.26 13.05 0.74
CA VAL A 113 13.59 12.48 0.61
C VAL A 113 13.46 11.03 0.11
N PRO A 114 14.21 10.65 -0.92
CA PRO A 114 14.29 9.26 -1.38
C PRO A 114 14.67 8.27 -0.28
N HIS A 115 14.35 7.01 -0.50
CA HIS A 115 14.78 5.88 0.33
C HIS A 115 15.73 4.97 -0.45
N LEU A 116 16.49 4.15 0.28
CA LEU A 116 17.32 3.08 -0.27
C LEU A 116 16.46 1.84 -0.58
N ASP A 117 17.04 0.81 -1.19
CA ASP A 117 16.43 -0.50 -1.48
C ASP A 117 15.88 -1.18 -0.22
N SER A 118 16.51 -0.89 0.92
CA SER A 118 16.08 -1.33 2.26
C SER A 118 14.91 -0.51 2.84
N PHE A 119 14.36 0.43 2.06
CA PHE A 119 13.24 1.29 2.42
C PHE A 119 13.48 2.27 3.58
N ASP A 120 14.71 2.37 4.08
CA ASP A 120 15.15 3.44 4.97
C ASP A 120 15.53 4.70 4.19
N ILE A 121 15.34 5.85 4.82
CA ILE A 121 15.66 7.16 4.24
C ILE A 121 17.13 7.25 3.78
N ASP A 122 17.35 7.78 2.58
CA ASP A 122 18.71 8.07 2.12
C ASP A 122 19.25 9.31 2.85
N VAL A 123 20.13 9.06 3.82
CA VAL A 123 20.74 10.10 4.65
C VAL A 123 21.65 11.05 3.85
N GLU A 124 22.26 10.60 2.75
CA GLU A 124 23.08 11.50 1.92
C GLU A 124 22.21 12.44 1.08
N GLU A 125 21.10 11.96 0.53
CA GLU A 125 20.10 12.80 -0.13
C GLU A 125 19.42 13.77 0.86
N LEU A 126 19.08 13.30 2.07
CA LEU A 126 18.58 14.15 3.16
C LEU A 126 19.55 15.31 3.44
N LYS A 127 20.84 14.98 3.59
CA LYS A 127 21.91 15.96 3.83
C LYS A 127 22.09 16.91 2.66
N ALA A 128 21.99 16.44 1.42
CA ALA A 128 22.09 17.29 0.23
C ALA A 128 20.93 18.30 0.17
N LYS A 129 19.69 17.85 0.40
CA LYS A 129 18.49 18.71 0.46
C LYS A 129 18.56 19.73 1.59
N LEU A 130 18.89 19.29 2.80
CA LEU A 130 19.09 20.19 3.96
C LEU A 130 20.13 21.27 3.67
N LYS A 131 21.31 20.90 3.16
CA LYS A 131 22.36 21.87 2.83
C LYS A 131 21.92 22.87 1.78
N LYS A 132 21.18 22.42 0.77
CA LYS A 132 20.65 23.29 -0.28
C LYS A 132 19.66 24.29 0.30
N ASP A 133 18.66 23.81 1.06
CA ASP A 133 17.64 24.66 1.66
C ASP A 133 18.23 25.67 2.66
N LEU A 134 19.18 25.25 3.50
CA LEU A 134 19.88 26.16 4.41
C LEU A 134 20.69 27.22 3.65
N LYS A 135 21.37 26.84 2.56
CA LYS A 135 22.10 27.78 1.69
C LYS A 135 21.16 28.78 1.01
N ASP A 136 19.96 28.34 0.64
CA ASP A 136 18.93 29.17 -0.01
C ASP A 136 18.17 30.06 0.99
N GLY A 137 18.48 29.95 2.29
CA GLY A 137 17.87 30.70 3.39
C GLY A 137 16.51 30.15 3.84
N ASN A 138 16.14 28.92 3.45
CA ASN A 138 14.90 28.28 3.87
C ASN A 138 15.03 27.77 5.32
N TRP A 139 13.90 27.76 6.05
CA TRP A 139 13.88 27.38 7.46
C TRP A 139 13.71 25.88 7.62
N ALA A 140 14.80 25.16 7.92
CA ALA A 140 14.75 23.73 8.23
C ALA A 140 14.13 23.50 9.62
N LEU A 141 12.82 23.32 9.66
CA LEU A 141 12.04 23.18 10.90
C LEU A 141 12.29 21.82 11.56
N MET A 142 12.15 20.75 10.78
CA MET A 142 12.15 19.39 11.32
C MET A 142 12.61 18.34 10.32
N VAL A 143 13.33 17.33 10.80
CA VAL A 143 13.50 16.04 10.13
C VAL A 143 12.64 15.00 10.85
N ALA A 144 11.85 14.23 10.11
CA ALA A 144 11.14 13.08 10.63
C ALA A 144 11.76 11.78 10.08
N SER A 145 12.23 10.92 10.99
CA SER A 145 12.70 9.58 10.64
C SER A 145 11.61 8.55 10.96
N ASN A 146 11.36 7.62 10.06
CA ASN A 146 10.42 6.53 10.28
C ASN A 146 11.12 5.40 11.05
N PHE A 147 10.47 4.90 12.10
CA PHE A 147 10.88 3.71 12.83
C PHE A 147 9.76 2.67 12.75
N GLY A 148 9.69 2.02 11.60
CA GLY A 148 8.58 1.17 11.16
C GLY A 148 7.71 1.92 10.15
N THR A 149 8.11 1.94 8.88
CA THR A 149 7.27 2.45 7.78
C THR A 149 5.95 1.69 7.71
N THR A 150 4.91 2.33 7.18
CA THR A 150 3.55 1.75 7.18
C THR A 150 3.45 0.50 6.31
N GLU A 151 4.16 0.50 5.19
CA GLU A 151 4.05 -0.55 4.18
C GLU A 151 5.11 -1.65 4.38
N GLU A 152 6.38 -1.28 4.50
CA GLU A 152 7.49 -2.24 4.52
C GLU A 152 7.98 -2.58 5.94
N GLY A 153 7.53 -1.83 6.95
CA GLY A 153 8.05 -1.96 8.32
C GLY A 153 9.55 -1.61 8.41
N ALA A 154 10.04 -0.73 7.55
CA ALA A 154 11.44 -0.36 7.49
C ALA A 154 11.84 0.57 8.65
N LEU A 155 13.09 0.44 9.10
CA LEU A 155 13.65 1.20 10.21
C LEU A 155 14.70 2.16 9.68
N ASP A 156 14.51 3.47 9.77
CA ASP A 156 15.55 4.42 9.38
C ASP A 156 16.82 4.24 10.22
N ASN A 157 17.99 4.53 9.62
CA ASN A 157 19.27 4.49 10.33
C ASN A 157 19.41 5.71 11.27
N LEU A 158 18.74 5.66 12.42
CA LEU A 158 18.68 6.76 13.39
C LEU A 158 20.07 7.26 13.84
N PRO A 159 21.07 6.38 14.14
CA PRO A 159 22.44 6.84 14.44
C PRO A 159 23.08 7.64 13.32
N LYS A 160 22.90 7.22 12.05
CA LYS A 160 23.43 7.92 10.87
C LYS A 160 22.76 9.28 10.69
N VAL A 161 21.43 9.36 10.86
CA VAL A 161 20.67 10.62 10.81
C VAL A 161 21.14 11.57 11.91
N ARG A 162 21.21 11.11 13.17
CA ARG A 162 21.65 11.94 14.30
C ARG A 162 23.08 12.45 14.13
N LYS A 163 24.00 11.59 13.68
CA LYS A 163 25.39 11.96 13.38
C LYS A 163 25.44 13.04 12.29
N MET A 164 24.58 12.95 11.29
CA MET A 164 24.48 13.96 10.23
C MET A 164 23.96 15.30 10.77
N LEU A 165 22.90 15.29 11.59
CA LEU A 165 22.34 16.48 12.22
C LEU A 165 23.33 17.17 13.17
N ASN A 166 24.03 16.41 14.03
CA ASN A 166 25.08 16.94 14.91
C ASN A 166 26.17 17.67 14.10
N LYS A 167 26.63 17.07 12.99
CA LYS A 167 27.63 17.69 12.11
C LYS A 167 27.14 18.96 11.42
N LEU A 168 25.84 19.07 11.12
CA LEU A 168 25.25 20.30 10.61
C LEU A 168 25.23 21.39 11.70
N GLN A 169 24.87 21.01 12.92
CA GLN A 169 24.81 21.92 14.07
C GLN A 169 26.18 22.46 14.48
N GLU A 170 27.22 21.61 14.55
CA GLU A 170 28.61 22.00 14.86
C GLU A 170 29.14 23.07 13.91
N LYS A 171 28.73 23.00 12.63
CA LYS A 171 29.13 23.98 11.61
C LYS A 171 28.32 25.27 11.66
N SER A 172 27.48 25.44 12.68
CA SER A 172 26.51 26.55 12.80
C SER A 172 25.63 26.70 11.56
N ALA A 173 25.44 25.62 10.79
CA ALA A 173 24.69 25.65 9.54
C ALA A 173 23.17 25.63 9.80
N GLY A 174 22.75 25.05 10.92
CA GLY A 174 21.41 25.16 11.47
C GLY A 174 21.10 24.13 12.55
N THR A 175 20.17 24.45 13.45
CA THR A 175 19.57 23.49 14.40
C THR A 175 18.24 23.05 13.80
N VAL A 176 17.99 21.75 13.76
CA VAL A 176 16.77 21.17 13.18
C VAL A 176 16.14 20.23 14.20
N TRP A 177 14.84 20.38 14.44
CA TRP A 177 14.11 19.47 15.31
C TRP A 177 14.12 18.06 14.72
N TRP A 178 14.42 17.05 15.52
CA TRP A 178 14.40 15.67 15.05
C TRP A 178 13.26 14.89 15.71
N HIS A 179 12.29 14.50 14.90
CA HIS A 179 11.21 13.63 15.28
C HIS A 179 11.49 12.20 14.79
N VAL A 180 11.15 11.21 15.61
CA VAL A 180 11.09 9.82 15.18
C VAL A 180 9.65 9.35 15.19
N ASP A 181 9.11 9.06 14.01
CA ASP A 181 7.80 8.44 13.85
C ASP A 181 7.95 6.93 14.12
N ALA A 182 7.85 6.56 15.39
CA ALA A 182 7.89 5.17 15.86
C ALA A 182 6.47 4.66 16.16
N ALA A 183 5.45 5.18 15.46
CA ALA A 183 4.06 4.80 15.71
C ALA A 183 3.90 3.27 15.68
N TYR A 184 4.53 2.62 14.71
CA TYR A 184 4.58 1.15 14.66
C TYR A 184 5.74 0.57 15.46
N GLY A 185 6.99 1.00 15.22
CA GLY A 185 8.18 0.33 15.76
C GLY A 185 8.66 0.75 17.14
N GLY A 186 8.00 1.68 17.84
CA GLY A 186 8.47 2.21 19.13
C GLY A 186 8.63 1.15 20.23
N TYR A 187 7.78 0.13 20.21
CA TYR A 187 7.83 -0.98 21.18
C TYR A 187 9.06 -1.89 21.01
N LEU A 188 9.81 -1.80 19.89
CA LEU A 188 11.10 -2.50 19.74
C LEU A 188 12.10 -2.15 20.85
N GLY A 189 11.94 -0.99 21.50
CA GLY A 189 12.71 -0.65 22.70
C GLY A 189 12.66 -1.73 23.78
N ALA A 190 11.57 -2.50 23.87
CA ALA A 190 11.43 -3.60 24.82
C ALA A 190 12.36 -4.79 24.50
N MET A 191 12.72 -5.03 23.24
CA MET A 191 13.63 -6.13 22.87
C MET A 191 15.06 -5.90 23.32
N ILE A 192 15.47 -4.63 23.41
CA ILE A 192 16.88 -4.27 23.67
C ILE A 192 17.13 -3.89 25.14
N ARG A 193 16.10 -3.92 25.99
CA ARG A 193 16.18 -3.58 27.41
C ARG A 193 16.06 -4.84 28.26
N ARG A 194 17.04 -5.08 29.14
CA ARG A 194 17.01 -6.17 30.12
C ARG A 194 16.89 -5.62 31.54
N LYS A 195 16.10 -6.28 32.38
CA LYS A 195 16.05 -6.03 33.83
C LYS A 195 17.37 -6.46 34.48
N LEU A 196 17.89 -5.67 35.41
CA LEU A 196 19.12 -5.99 36.15
C LEU A 196 18.88 -6.89 37.38
N ASP A 197 17.69 -6.85 37.98
CA ASP A 197 17.35 -7.60 39.20
C ASP A 197 15.84 -7.90 39.25
N ASP A 198 15.46 -9.17 39.37
CA ASP A 198 14.06 -9.62 39.38
C ASP A 198 13.26 -9.09 40.58
N ASN A 199 13.94 -8.71 41.68
CA ASN A 199 13.30 -8.35 42.96
C ASN A 199 13.12 -6.84 43.20
N LYS A 200 13.48 -5.98 42.24
CA LYS A 200 13.26 -4.53 42.35
C LYS A 200 12.08 -4.04 41.51
N VAL A 201 11.41 -3.00 42.02
CA VAL A 201 10.51 -2.14 41.23
C VAL A 201 11.38 -1.54 40.11
N VAL A 202 10.98 -1.75 38.86
CA VAL A 202 11.75 -1.31 37.69
C VAL A 202 11.82 0.21 37.68
N ASN A 203 12.99 0.79 37.94
CA ASN A 203 13.28 2.16 37.53
C ASN A 203 13.84 2.12 36.09
N VAL A 204 13.50 3.13 35.27
CA VAL A 204 13.99 3.22 33.88
C VAL A 204 15.52 3.26 33.83
N ASP A 205 16.15 3.83 34.87
CA ASP A 205 17.61 3.91 35.04
C ASP A 205 18.27 2.53 35.26
N ASP A 206 17.50 1.50 35.63
CA ASP A 206 17.99 0.14 35.84
C ASP A 206 17.96 -0.72 34.56
N LEU A 207 17.55 -0.16 33.41
CA LEU A 207 17.51 -0.89 32.14
C LEU A 207 18.82 -0.66 31.36
N LYS A 208 19.50 -1.74 30.97
CA LYS A 208 20.66 -1.67 30.08
C LYS A 208 20.29 -2.07 28.66
N VAL A 209 20.88 -1.37 27.69
CA VAL A 209 20.92 -1.81 26.29
C VAL A 209 21.79 -3.07 26.23
N VAL A 210 21.23 -4.16 25.72
CA VAL A 210 21.93 -5.44 25.58
C VAL A 210 22.96 -5.39 24.46
N ASN A 211 24.03 -6.19 24.57
CA ASN A 211 24.93 -6.44 23.43
C ASN A 211 24.31 -7.50 22.49
N VAL A 212 24.94 -7.68 21.32
CA VAL A 212 24.42 -8.58 20.28
C VAL A 212 24.44 -10.05 20.69
N ASP A 213 25.46 -10.49 21.44
CA ASP A 213 25.61 -11.89 21.86
C ASP A 213 24.54 -12.26 22.90
N ASP A 214 24.34 -11.40 23.90
CA ASP A 214 23.28 -11.52 24.90
C ASP A 214 21.89 -11.56 24.24
N LEU A 215 21.67 -10.71 23.22
CA LEU A 215 20.42 -10.69 22.47
C LEU A 215 20.20 -12.01 21.75
N LYS A 216 21.20 -12.54 21.03
CA LYS A 216 21.08 -13.82 20.30
C LYS A 216 20.81 -14.99 21.24
N GLU A 217 21.48 -15.04 22.39
CA GLU A 217 21.22 -16.06 23.40
C GLU A 217 19.76 -15.99 23.88
N TRP A 218 19.29 -14.79 24.22
CA TRP A 218 17.91 -14.57 24.64
C TRP A 218 16.89 -14.88 23.54
N LEU A 219 17.17 -14.56 22.27
CA LEU A 219 16.33 -14.95 21.14
C LEU A 219 16.20 -16.48 21.03
N SER A 220 17.31 -17.19 21.24
CA SER A 220 17.30 -18.66 21.24
C SER A 220 16.43 -19.23 22.37
N GLN A 221 16.49 -18.61 23.56
CA GLN A 221 15.60 -18.96 24.68
C GLN A 221 14.13 -18.69 24.33
N CYS A 222 13.82 -17.60 23.63
CA CYS A 222 12.46 -17.29 23.16
C CYS A 222 11.96 -18.35 22.17
N CYS A 223 12.78 -18.76 21.19
CA CYS A 223 12.48 -19.84 20.25
C CYS A 223 12.17 -21.15 21.00
N LYS A 224 13.03 -21.54 21.95
CA LYS A 224 12.86 -22.75 22.74
C LYS A 224 11.57 -22.73 23.56
N ALA A 225 11.21 -21.57 24.14
CA ALA A 225 9.99 -21.40 24.92
C ALA A 225 8.71 -21.64 24.10
N VAL A 226 8.76 -21.45 22.78
CA VAL A 226 7.66 -21.76 21.88
C VAL A 226 7.84 -23.08 21.13
N GLY A 227 8.82 -23.92 21.50
CA GLY A 227 9.00 -25.27 20.95
C GLY A 227 9.76 -25.36 19.62
N ILE A 228 10.51 -24.32 19.25
CA ILE A 228 11.41 -24.35 18.09
C ILE A 228 12.73 -25.03 18.47
N THR A 229 13.28 -25.85 17.57
CA THR A 229 14.52 -26.59 17.82
C THR A 229 15.75 -25.67 17.80
N ASP A 230 16.84 -26.09 18.44
CA ASP A 230 18.09 -25.31 18.45
C ASP A 230 18.65 -25.08 17.04
N GLU A 231 18.47 -26.04 16.13
CA GLU A 231 18.90 -25.93 14.73
C GLU A 231 18.08 -24.89 13.97
N GLN A 232 16.75 -24.95 14.07
CA GLN A 232 15.84 -23.97 13.46
C GLN A 232 16.07 -22.56 14.03
N SER A 233 16.24 -22.45 15.35
CA SER A 233 16.54 -21.21 16.06
C SER A 233 17.84 -20.58 15.53
N LYS A 234 18.93 -21.37 15.44
CA LYS A 234 20.21 -20.90 14.88
C LYS A 234 20.07 -20.43 13.44
N SER A 235 19.31 -21.17 12.61
CA SER A 235 19.05 -20.77 11.23
C SER A 235 18.39 -19.39 11.16
N LEU A 236 17.29 -19.17 11.89
CA LEU A 236 16.52 -17.91 11.89
C LEU A 236 17.29 -16.72 12.49
N ILE A 237 18.04 -16.97 13.57
CA ILE A 237 18.81 -15.93 14.26
C ILE A 237 20.02 -15.51 13.41
N ASN A 238 20.73 -16.47 12.82
CA ASN A 238 21.96 -16.21 12.07
C ASN A 238 21.73 -15.90 10.59
N MET A 239 20.47 -15.80 10.13
CA MET A 239 20.15 -15.37 8.75
C MET A 239 20.84 -14.06 8.37
N SER A 240 21.04 -13.15 9.34
CA SER A 240 21.69 -11.87 9.08
C SER A 240 23.20 -11.97 8.87
N GLU A 241 23.79 -13.15 9.10
CA GLU A 241 25.24 -13.36 9.11
C GLU A 241 25.71 -14.28 7.97
N SER A 242 24.76 -14.95 7.29
CA SER A 242 25.08 -16.10 6.44
C SER A 242 25.37 -15.79 4.98
N ASN A 243 25.18 -14.57 4.46
CA ASN A 243 25.70 -14.15 3.14
C ASN A 243 25.53 -12.63 2.90
N GLU A 244 26.62 -11.97 2.49
CA GLU A 244 26.64 -10.74 1.68
C GLU A 244 25.62 -9.63 2.04
N GLY A 245 25.78 -8.98 3.20
CA GLY A 245 25.50 -7.54 3.36
C GLY A 245 24.09 -6.97 3.11
N SER A 246 23.00 -7.75 3.13
CA SER A 246 21.64 -7.19 2.89
C SER A 246 20.67 -7.24 4.06
N TRP A 247 20.86 -8.14 5.04
CA TRP A 247 19.97 -8.23 6.18
C TRP A 247 20.34 -7.18 7.23
N LEU A 248 19.33 -6.54 7.82
CA LEU A 248 19.54 -5.74 9.03
C LEU A 248 20.07 -6.66 10.14
N SER A 249 21.34 -6.47 10.51
CA SER A 249 21.96 -7.26 11.56
C SER A 249 21.32 -6.97 12.91
N TRP A 250 21.44 -7.91 13.85
CA TRP A 250 20.95 -7.70 15.21
C TRP A 250 21.65 -6.54 15.91
N GLU A 251 22.95 -6.37 15.67
CA GLU A 251 23.70 -5.21 16.16
C GLU A 251 23.16 -3.90 15.58
N GLU A 252 22.85 -3.89 14.29
CA GLU A 252 22.28 -2.71 13.65
C GLU A 252 20.86 -2.42 14.15
N LEU A 253 20.03 -3.44 14.36
CA LEU A 253 18.71 -3.30 14.98
C LEU A 253 18.83 -2.71 16.39
N ILE A 254 19.76 -3.19 17.21
CA ILE A 254 20.01 -2.62 18.55
C ILE A 254 20.38 -1.15 18.44
N ASN A 255 21.37 -0.82 17.60
CA ASN A 255 21.87 0.53 17.44
C ASN A 255 20.81 1.50 16.88
N ARG A 256 20.05 1.07 15.86
CA ARG A 256 18.95 1.85 15.28
C ARG A 256 17.85 2.08 16.33
N THR A 257 17.47 1.05 17.10
CA THR A 257 16.46 1.15 18.18
C THR A 257 16.92 2.07 19.32
N ALA A 258 18.16 1.91 19.80
CA ALA A 258 18.72 2.75 20.86
C ALA A 258 18.82 4.23 20.44
N GLY A 259 19.01 4.48 19.13
CA GLY A 259 19.04 5.81 18.53
C GLY A 259 17.78 6.65 18.78
N MET A 260 16.62 6.03 19.04
CA MET A 260 15.38 6.75 19.36
C MET A 260 15.53 7.69 20.57
N SER A 261 16.35 7.30 21.56
CA SER A 261 16.61 8.12 22.76
C SER A 261 17.22 9.49 22.46
N GLN A 262 17.82 9.67 21.28
CA GLN A 262 18.43 10.91 20.83
C GLN A 262 17.48 11.78 19.98
N ALA A 263 16.22 11.37 19.82
CA ALA A 263 15.17 12.16 19.15
C ALA A 263 14.58 13.22 20.09
N ASP A 264 14.23 14.39 19.56
CA ASP A 264 13.62 15.47 20.35
C ASP A 264 12.16 15.13 20.70
N SER A 265 11.52 14.33 19.83
CA SER A 265 10.19 13.77 20.05
C SER A 265 10.04 12.42 19.34
N ILE A 266 9.16 11.56 19.85
CA ILE A 266 8.86 10.24 19.31
C ILE A 266 7.34 10.06 19.30
N THR A 267 6.76 9.72 18.14
CA THR A 267 5.40 9.19 18.08
C THR A 267 5.44 7.69 18.35
N MET A 268 4.52 7.15 19.15
CA MET A 268 4.41 5.73 19.43
C MET A 268 2.95 5.34 19.62
N ASP A 269 2.49 4.25 19.01
CA ASP A 269 1.10 3.81 19.18
C ASP A 269 0.99 2.52 19.98
N PRO A 270 0.51 2.60 21.24
CA PRO A 270 0.09 1.43 22.00
C PRO A 270 -0.92 0.53 21.26
N HIS A 271 -1.80 1.10 20.43
CA HIS A 271 -2.77 0.28 19.67
C HIS A 271 -2.21 -0.46 18.44
N LYS A 272 -0.91 -0.32 18.17
CA LYS A 272 -0.19 -1.08 17.13
C LYS A 272 0.57 -2.23 17.78
N LEU A 273 1.88 -2.08 17.96
CA LEU A 273 2.74 -3.12 18.55
C LEU A 273 2.71 -3.18 20.08
N GLY A 274 1.90 -2.34 20.73
CA GLY A 274 1.59 -2.45 22.15
C GLY A 274 0.39 -3.36 22.46
N TYR A 275 -0.28 -3.89 21.44
CA TYR A 275 -1.43 -4.81 21.57
C TYR A 275 -2.57 -4.27 22.46
N ILE A 276 -2.73 -2.95 22.50
CA ILE A 276 -3.81 -2.28 23.24
C ILE A 276 -4.97 -2.00 22.27
N PRO A 277 -6.25 -2.12 22.69
CA PRO A 277 -7.36 -1.81 21.80
C PRO A 277 -7.34 -0.36 21.32
N TYR A 278 -7.84 -0.15 20.09
CA TYR A 278 -8.03 1.20 19.56
C TYR A 278 -8.99 2.03 20.44
N SER A 279 -8.80 3.33 20.63
CA SER A 279 -7.71 4.18 20.10
C SER A 279 -6.72 4.54 21.21
N ALA A 280 -5.44 4.24 21.01
CA ALA A 280 -4.34 4.55 21.92
C ALA A 280 -3.08 4.94 21.13
N GLY A 281 -2.82 6.25 21.06
CA GLY A 281 -1.59 6.85 20.53
C GLY A 281 -0.84 7.63 21.62
N ALA A 282 0.46 7.82 21.45
CA ALA A 282 1.30 8.55 22.39
C ALA A 282 2.33 9.40 21.65
N LEU A 283 2.57 10.60 22.19
CA LEU A 283 3.68 11.46 21.81
C LEU A 283 4.62 11.56 23.01
N LEU A 284 5.84 11.07 22.83
CA LEU A 284 6.90 11.19 23.82
C LEU A 284 7.75 12.40 23.44
N LEU A 285 8.06 13.23 24.41
CA LEU A 285 8.85 14.43 24.21
C LEU A 285 10.08 14.35 25.11
N ARG A 286 11.24 14.75 24.59
CA ARG A 286 12.43 14.83 25.45
C ARG A 286 12.16 15.83 26.57
N ARG A 287 12.40 15.40 27.82
CA ARG A 287 12.15 16.16 29.04
C ARG A 287 12.73 17.57 28.94
N GLY A 288 11.95 18.56 29.36
CA GLY A 288 12.34 19.97 29.47
C GLY A 288 11.77 20.87 28.35
N ILE A 289 11.74 20.41 27.10
CA ILE A 289 11.53 21.34 25.97
C ILE A 289 10.05 21.50 25.58
N ALA A 290 9.28 20.42 25.57
CA ALA A 290 8.12 20.38 24.67
C ALA A 290 6.76 20.63 25.34
N ALA A 291 6.60 20.32 26.64
CA ALA A 291 5.35 20.61 27.35
C ALA A 291 5.06 22.11 27.37
N GLU A 292 6.09 22.95 27.53
CA GLU A 292 5.96 24.41 27.62
C GLU A 292 5.74 25.10 26.26
N VAL A 293 6.09 24.45 25.13
CA VAL A 293 5.94 25.04 23.78
C VAL A 293 4.52 24.85 23.24
N VAL A 294 3.82 23.81 23.69
CA VAL A 294 2.44 23.51 23.30
C VAL A 294 1.43 23.78 24.41
N SER A 295 1.88 24.25 25.58
CA SER A 295 0.98 24.49 26.70
C SER A 295 -0.04 25.57 26.35
N CYS A 296 -1.31 25.26 26.59
CA CYS A 296 -2.39 26.23 26.52
C CYS A 296 -3.12 26.27 27.86
N ASP A 297 -3.09 27.43 28.51
CA ASP A 297 -3.80 27.64 29.76
C ASP A 297 -5.30 27.78 29.50
N ALA A 298 -6.08 26.96 30.20
CA ALA A 298 -7.52 27.06 30.26
C ALA A 298 -7.90 28.02 31.40
N PRO A 299 -8.37 29.26 31.13
CA PRO A 299 -8.56 30.30 32.14
C PRO A 299 -9.61 29.97 33.22
N TYR A 300 -10.39 28.91 33.04
CA TYR A 300 -11.48 28.49 33.91
C TYR A 300 -11.09 27.39 34.92
N LEU A 301 -9.90 26.80 34.80
CA LEU A 301 -9.39 25.78 35.71
C LEU A 301 -8.57 26.46 36.81
N TRP A 302 -9.25 26.91 37.86
CA TRP A 302 -8.60 27.38 39.09
C TRP A 302 -8.15 26.15 39.89
N LEU A 303 -6.91 25.71 39.69
CA LEU A 303 -6.25 24.78 40.63
C LEU A 303 -5.92 25.59 41.88
N GLN A 304 -6.90 25.77 42.76
CA GLN A 304 -6.75 26.63 43.94
C GLN A 304 -5.75 26.08 44.97
N ASP A 305 -5.38 24.79 44.94
CA ASP A 305 -4.42 24.18 45.90
C ASP A 305 -3.74 22.89 45.35
N GLY A 306 -3.60 22.74 44.02
CA GLY A 306 -3.13 21.49 43.39
C GLY A 306 -1.83 21.64 42.58
N ASP A 307 -1.07 20.55 42.46
CA ASP A 307 0.09 20.43 41.57
C ASP A 307 -0.31 20.86 40.13
N PRO A 308 0.27 21.93 39.57
CA PRO A 308 -0.05 22.39 38.22
C PRO A 308 0.28 21.35 37.13
N ASP A 309 1.19 20.40 37.41
CA ASP A 309 1.47 19.27 36.53
C ASP A 309 0.38 18.19 36.56
N ALA A 310 -0.56 18.25 37.51
CA ALA A 310 -1.68 17.32 37.58
C ALA A 310 -2.68 17.48 36.43
N PHE A 311 -2.71 18.64 35.76
CA PHE A 311 -3.58 18.87 34.60
C PHE A 311 -2.86 18.60 33.27
N VAL A 312 -2.76 17.31 32.91
CA VAL A 312 -2.14 16.83 31.67
C VAL A 312 -2.74 17.47 30.40
N GLY A 313 -4.02 17.85 30.43
CA GLY A 313 -4.73 18.46 29.30
C GLY A 313 -4.14 19.78 28.81
N ARG A 314 -3.38 20.49 29.67
CA ARG A 314 -2.63 21.71 29.31
C ARG A 314 -1.60 21.45 28.22
N PHE A 315 -1.02 20.26 28.18
CA PHE A 315 0.16 19.93 27.37
C PHE A 315 -0.17 19.13 26.11
N THR A 316 -1.44 19.07 25.74
CA THR A 316 -1.93 18.20 24.67
C THR A 316 -2.83 18.94 23.69
N LEU A 317 -2.85 18.50 22.42
CA LEU A 317 -3.71 19.09 21.40
C LEU A 317 -5.20 18.81 21.62
N GLU A 318 -5.54 17.63 22.17
CA GLU A 318 -6.93 17.27 22.44
C GLU A 318 -7.34 17.73 23.85
N GLY A 319 -8.64 17.98 24.06
CA GLY A 319 -9.20 18.29 25.37
C GLY A 319 -9.56 17.03 26.16
N SER A 320 -10.86 16.82 26.38
CA SER A 320 -11.41 15.65 27.08
C SER A 320 -11.00 14.35 26.39
N ARG A 321 -10.52 13.38 27.17
CA ARG A 321 -10.03 12.09 26.71
C ARG A 321 -10.41 10.97 27.70
N PRO A 322 -10.64 9.73 27.24
CA PRO A 322 -11.07 8.65 28.14
C PRO A 322 -9.93 8.18 29.05
N GLY A 323 -10.10 8.28 30.37
CA GLY A 323 -9.15 7.70 31.34
C GLY A 323 -8.99 6.19 31.21
N ALA A 324 -9.99 5.51 30.65
CA ALA A 324 -9.94 4.07 30.35
C ALA A 324 -8.81 3.68 29.39
N VAL A 325 -8.42 4.55 28.45
CA VAL A 325 -7.30 4.29 27.52
C VAL A 325 -5.98 4.28 28.28
N ALA A 326 -5.79 5.23 29.20
CA ALA A 326 -4.62 5.28 30.06
C ALA A 326 -4.58 4.06 31.00
N ALA A 327 -5.72 3.67 31.58
CA ALA A 327 -5.83 2.48 32.41
C ALA A 327 -5.52 1.19 31.62
N ALA A 328 -5.99 1.08 30.37
CA ALA A 328 -5.69 -0.06 29.50
C ALA A 328 -4.19 -0.15 29.19
N CYS A 329 -3.54 0.98 28.86
CA CYS A 329 -2.09 1.03 28.66
C CYS A 329 -1.33 0.63 29.93
N TRP A 330 -1.70 1.22 31.07
CA TRP A 330 -1.08 0.94 32.36
C TRP A 330 -1.20 -0.54 32.74
N LEU A 331 -2.39 -1.13 32.61
CA LEU A 331 -2.62 -2.54 32.91
C LEU A 331 -1.81 -3.44 31.97
N ALA A 332 -1.82 -3.17 30.67
CA ALA A 332 -1.06 -3.94 29.68
C ALA A 332 0.45 -3.89 29.96
N HIS A 333 1.00 -2.71 30.26
CA HIS A 333 2.43 -2.53 30.55
C HIS A 333 2.83 -3.10 31.92
N SER A 334 1.91 -3.12 32.88
CA SER A 334 2.15 -3.73 34.19
C SER A 334 2.11 -5.26 34.12
N ALA A 335 1.21 -5.82 33.33
CA ALA A 335 1.07 -7.26 33.13
C ALA A 335 2.13 -7.83 32.17
N ILE A 336 2.50 -7.06 31.14
CA ILE A 336 3.48 -7.41 30.11
C ILE A 336 4.51 -6.27 30.08
N PRO A 337 5.63 -6.38 30.83
CA PRO A 337 6.62 -5.30 30.94
C PRO A 337 7.20 -4.84 29.60
N LEU A 338 7.64 -3.58 29.54
CA LEU A 338 8.27 -2.98 28.36
C LEU A 338 9.79 -3.32 28.28
N ASP A 339 10.11 -4.60 28.43
CA ASP A 339 11.46 -5.15 28.39
C ASP A 339 11.48 -6.60 27.84
N GLN A 340 12.65 -7.25 27.86
CA GLN A 340 12.87 -8.62 27.40
C GLN A 340 12.07 -9.69 28.17
N SER A 341 11.50 -9.37 29.34
CA SER A 341 10.66 -10.30 30.10
C SER A 341 9.21 -10.34 29.59
N GLY A 342 8.74 -9.23 28.99
CA GLY A 342 7.37 -9.03 28.50
C GLY A 342 7.29 -8.78 26.99
N HIS A 343 7.00 -7.53 26.60
CA HIS A 343 6.76 -7.12 25.20
C HIS A 343 7.91 -7.50 24.28
N GLY A 344 9.15 -7.49 24.77
CA GLY A 344 10.31 -7.91 24.01
C GLY A 344 10.13 -9.30 23.40
N LYS A 345 9.62 -10.27 24.15
CA LYS A 345 9.42 -11.66 23.68
C LYS A 345 8.42 -11.73 22.53
N ILE A 346 7.30 -10.99 22.65
CA ILE A 346 6.24 -10.97 21.64
C ILE A 346 6.80 -10.45 20.31
N LEU A 347 7.55 -9.35 20.37
CA LEU A 347 8.14 -8.71 19.20
C LEU A 347 9.26 -9.56 18.60
N ALA A 348 10.11 -10.16 19.43
CA ALA A 348 11.15 -11.09 18.97
C ALA A 348 10.54 -12.24 18.16
N LEU A 349 9.52 -12.90 18.70
CA LEU A 349 8.83 -14.00 18.01
C LEU A 349 8.12 -13.53 16.73
N SER A 350 7.56 -12.32 16.74
CA SER A 350 6.93 -11.70 15.57
C SER A 350 7.94 -11.44 14.44
N ILE A 351 9.11 -10.87 14.75
CA ILE A 351 10.19 -10.65 13.77
C ILE A 351 10.74 -11.97 13.25
N LEU A 352 11.00 -12.93 14.12
CA LEU A 352 11.48 -14.27 13.73
C LEU A 352 10.45 -14.98 12.84
N SER A 353 9.15 -14.79 13.11
CA SER A 353 8.08 -15.36 12.28
C SER A 353 8.04 -14.72 10.89
N ALA A 354 8.29 -13.41 10.77
CA ALA A 354 8.42 -12.77 9.47
C ALA A 354 9.67 -13.25 8.71
N ARG A 355 10.79 -13.47 9.41
CA ARG A 355 11.98 -14.08 8.80
C ARG A 355 11.71 -15.49 8.29
N GLN A 356 10.98 -16.31 9.06
CA GLN A 356 10.57 -17.64 8.63
C GLN A 356 9.65 -17.56 7.40
N LEU A 357 8.62 -16.72 7.42
CA LEU A 357 7.73 -16.51 6.27
C LEU A 357 8.54 -16.10 5.02
N TYR A 358 9.49 -15.19 5.16
CA TYR A 358 10.38 -14.79 4.07
C TYR A 358 11.12 -16.01 3.49
N GLN A 359 11.76 -16.82 4.34
CA GLN A 359 12.48 -18.04 3.90
C GLN A 359 11.54 -19.03 3.21
N THR A 360 10.34 -19.23 3.76
CA THR A 360 9.36 -20.15 3.18
C THR A 360 8.93 -19.65 1.80
N LEU A 361 8.59 -18.37 1.64
CA LEU A 361 8.25 -17.81 0.33
C LEU A 361 9.44 -17.92 -0.64
N GLN A 362 10.66 -17.64 -0.17
CA GLN A 362 11.87 -17.77 -0.98
C GLN A 362 12.09 -19.20 -1.50
N LYS A 363 11.92 -20.19 -0.60
CA LYS A 363 12.06 -21.62 -0.91
C LYS A 363 10.99 -22.13 -1.86
N TYR A 364 9.72 -21.75 -1.66
CA TYR A 364 8.59 -22.37 -2.37
C TYR A 364 8.08 -21.57 -3.56
N LEU A 365 8.22 -20.25 -3.60
CA LEU A 365 7.57 -19.40 -4.62
C LEU A 365 8.52 -18.51 -5.39
N VAL A 366 9.67 -18.14 -4.82
CA VAL A 366 10.66 -17.34 -5.52
C VAL A 366 11.53 -18.21 -6.44
N ASN A 367 12.20 -19.21 -5.86
CA ASN A 367 13.07 -20.14 -6.60
C ASN A 367 12.32 -21.37 -7.12
N SER A 368 11.06 -21.20 -7.54
CA SER A 368 10.20 -22.32 -7.94
C SER A 368 10.29 -22.63 -9.43
N ASP A 369 10.31 -23.91 -9.79
CA ASP A 369 10.18 -24.33 -11.19
C ASP A 369 8.76 -24.11 -11.76
N THR A 370 7.77 -23.83 -10.91
CA THR A 370 6.39 -23.58 -11.34
C THR A 370 6.22 -22.25 -12.07
N ASN A 371 5.10 -22.12 -12.79
CA ASN A 371 4.75 -20.85 -13.44
C ASN A 371 4.29 -19.80 -12.41
N GLU A 372 3.70 -20.23 -11.29
CA GLU A 372 3.26 -19.33 -10.23
C GLU A 372 4.45 -18.98 -9.32
N GLN A 373 4.87 -17.72 -9.34
CA GLN A 373 6.00 -17.23 -8.56
C GLN A 373 5.65 -15.96 -7.78
N VAL A 374 6.53 -15.61 -6.85
CA VAL A 374 6.46 -14.37 -6.06
C VAL A 374 7.81 -13.67 -6.13
N ALA A 375 7.80 -12.33 -6.19
CA ALA A 375 8.98 -11.51 -5.99
C ALA A 375 8.90 -10.80 -4.63
N LEU A 376 9.88 -11.07 -3.78
CA LEU A 376 10.04 -10.41 -2.47
C LEU A 376 10.70 -9.05 -2.68
N LEU A 377 10.13 -7.99 -2.12
CA LEU A 377 10.62 -6.62 -2.36
C LEU A 377 11.76 -6.22 -1.43
N HIS A 378 11.75 -6.72 -0.20
CA HIS A 378 12.79 -6.43 0.77
C HIS A 378 12.91 -7.55 1.79
N GLN A 379 14.07 -7.58 2.45
CA GLN A 379 14.25 -8.36 3.65
C GLN A 379 13.57 -7.63 4.83
N PRO A 380 12.82 -8.35 5.68
CA PRO A 380 12.09 -7.70 6.77
C PRO A 380 13.06 -7.15 7.83
N HIS A 381 13.04 -5.83 8.02
CA HIS A 381 13.66 -5.18 9.18
C HIS A 381 12.92 -5.52 10.48
N MET A 382 11.60 -5.71 10.37
CA MET A 382 10.69 -6.02 11.48
C MET A 382 9.81 -7.23 11.14
N ASN A 383 8.49 -7.08 11.23
CA ASN A 383 7.50 -8.14 11.09
C ASN A 383 6.58 -7.93 9.87
N MET A 384 7.01 -7.15 8.88
CA MET A 384 6.28 -6.89 7.63
C MET A 384 7.07 -7.42 6.45
N ILE A 385 6.36 -7.97 5.47
CA ILE A 385 6.93 -8.42 4.19
C ILE A 385 6.02 -7.93 3.07
N CYS A 386 6.61 -7.25 2.09
CA CYS A 386 5.94 -6.87 0.85
C CYS A 386 6.44 -7.74 -0.31
N TYR A 387 5.51 -8.22 -1.13
CA TYR A 387 5.82 -9.06 -2.28
C TYR A 387 4.75 -8.96 -3.37
N VAL A 388 5.12 -9.32 -4.59
CA VAL A 388 4.21 -9.33 -5.76
C VAL A 388 4.14 -10.72 -6.39
N PRO A 389 2.95 -11.23 -6.74
CA PRO A 389 2.83 -12.43 -7.55
C PRO A 389 3.19 -12.12 -9.01
N TYR A 390 3.82 -13.07 -9.68
CA TYR A 390 4.03 -13.00 -11.13
C TYR A 390 4.06 -14.40 -11.76
N ARG A 391 3.94 -14.43 -13.08
CA ARG A 391 4.02 -15.65 -13.89
C ARG A 391 5.15 -15.56 -14.92
N LYS A 392 5.78 -16.69 -15.27
CA LYS A 392 6.98 -16.73 -16.14
C LYS A 392 6.74 -16.16 -17.54
N ASN A 393 5.50 -16.13 -18.00
CA ASN A 393 5.10 -15.62 -19.31
C ASN A 393 4.80 -14.11 -19.34
N MET A 394 4.73 -13.44 -18.18
CA MET A 394 4.45 -12.01 -18.07
C MET A 394 5.62 -11.17 -18.55
N LYS A 395 5.32 -9.99 -19.09
CA LYS A 395 6.30 -9.07 -19.66
C LYS A 395 6.16 -7.63 -19.16
N THR A 396 5.03 -7.28 -18.55
CA THR A 396 4.70 -5.90 -18.18
C THR A 396 4.32 -5.75 -16.72
N LEU A 397 4.49 -4.55 -16.16
CA LEU A 397 4.07 -4.20 -14.81
C LEU A 397 2.55 -4.14 -14.68
N GLU A 398 1.83 -3.81 -15.75
CA GLU A 398 0.36 -3.81 -15.74
C GLU A 398 -0.18 -5.24 -15.59
N GLU A 399 0.43 -6.24 -16.26
CA GLU A 399 0.06 -7.65 -16.07
C GLU A 399 0.28 -8.12 -14.62
N ILE A 400 1.38 -7.69 -13.99
CA ILE A 400 1.69 -7.99 -12.58
C ILE A 400 0.68 -7.32 -11.66
N LYS A 401 0.34 -6.05 -11.93
CA LYS A 401 -0.66 -5.30 -11.17
C LYS A 401 -2.03 -5.96 -11.23
N ASP A 402 -2.50 -6.34 -12.42
CA ASP A 402 -3.78 -7.03 -12.61
C ASP A 402 -3.81 -8.37 -11.88
N LEU A 403 -2.73 -9.16 -11.99
CA LEU A 403 -2.61 -10.42 -11.25
C LEU A 403 -2.64 -10.17 -9.74
N THR A 404 -1.92 -9.15 -9.27
CA THR A 404 -1.87 -8.78 -7.85
C THR A 404 -3.26 -8.42 -7.34
N ILE A 405 -4.04 -7.64 -8.10
CA ILE A 405 -5.43 -7.29 -7.75
C ILE A 405 -6.27 -8.57 -7.61
N GLY A 406 -6.24 -9.47 -8.60
CA GLY A 406 -7.01 -10.71 -8.55
C GLY A 406 -6.63 -11.63 -7.39
N VAL A 407 -5.34 -11.68 -7.03
CA VAL A 407 -4.87 -12.44 -5.85
C VAL A 407 -5.35 -11.79 -4.55
N VAL A 408 -5.29 -10.47 -4.45
CA VAL A 408 -5.72 -9.71 -3.26
C VAL A 408 -7.22 -9.83 -3.03
N GLU A 409 -8.03 -9.82 -4.08
CA GLU A 409 -9.47 -10.03 -3.99
C GLU A 409 -9.77 -11.37 -3.30
N LYS A 410 -9.03 -12.43 -3.62
CA LYS A 410 -9.17 -13.76 -3.02
C LYS A 410 -8.54 -13.88 -1.61
N LEU A 411 -7.69 -12.93 -1.22
CA LEU A 411 -7.13 -12.79 0.13
C LEU A 411 -7.90 -11.77 1.00
N SER A 412 -8.91 -11.12 0.43
CA SER A 412 -9.67 -10.05 1.10
C SER A 412 -10.50 -10.60 2.26
N PRO A 413 -10.71 -9.81 3.34
CA PRO A 413 -11.66 -10.17 4.40
C PRO A 413 -13.09 -10.44 3.92
N THR A 414 -13.45 -10.00 2.72
CA THR A 414 -14.78 -10.18 2.12
C THR A 414 -14.86 -11.39 1.17
N ALA A 415 -13.76 -12.12 0.95
CA ALA A 415 -13.76 -13.29 0.06
C ALA A 415 -14.42 -14.50 0.72
N ASP A 416 -15.28 -15.18 -0.04
CA ASP A 416 -15.86 -16.47 0.32
C ASP A 416 -14.78 -17.57 0.30
N ASP A 417 -14.90 -18.56 1.19
CA ASP A 417 -14.00 -19.73 1.31
C ASP A 417 -12.49 -19.43 1.52
N ARG A 418 -12.13 -18.25 2.03
CA ARG A 418 -10.72 -17.90 2.30
C ARG A 418 -10.13 -18.65 3.51
N GLU A 419 -8.90 -19.15 3.35
CA GLU A 419 -8.13 -19.73 4.46
C GLU A 419 -7.17 -18.72 5.11
N PHE A 420 -6.64 -17.79 4.32
CA PHE A 420 -5.68 -16.78 4.76
C PHE A 420 -6.11 -15.38 4.31
N MET A 421 -5.67 -14.37 5.07
CA MET A 421 -5.91 -12.98 4.75
C MET A 421 -4.60 -12.24 4.54
N ALA A 422 -4.60 -11.36 3.54
CA ALA A 422 -3.54 -10.39 3.33
C ALA A 422 -4.17 -9.07 2.88
N VAL A 423 -3.41 -7.99 3.01
CA VAL A 423 -3.83 -6.68 2.52
C VAL A 423 -2.94 -6.29 1.35
N SER A 424 -3.47 -5.44 0.48
CA SER A 424 -2.62 -4.79 -0.53
C SER A 424 -2.32 -3.37 -0.13
N THR A 425 -1.19 -2.89 -0.64
CA THR A 425 -0.81 -1.50 -0.55
C THR A 425 -0.04 -1.11 -1.79
N ASP A 426 0.25 0.18 -1.94
CA ASP A 426 1.10 0.65 -3.02
C ASP A 426 2.44 1.10 -2.47
N VAL A 427 3.52 0.60 -3.06
CA VAL A 427 4.91 0.92 -2.71
C VAL A 427 5.56 1.65 -3.87
N ASN A 428 6.36 2.67 -3.58
CA ASN A 428 7.19 3.33 -4.59
C ASN A 428 8.51 2.56 -4.72
N LEU A 429 8.84 2.10 -5.91
CA LEU A 429 10.09 1.42 -6.23
C LEU A 429 10.91 2.25 -7.20
N SER A 430 12.24 2.25 -7.08
CA SER A 430 13.14 2.94 -8.01
C SER A 430 14.07 1.97 -8.73
N THR A 431 14.43 2.30 -9.96
CA THR A 431 15.33 1.50 -10.80
C THR A 431 16.78 1.50 -10.35
N LYS A 432 17.16 2.45 -9.49
CA LYS A 432 18.48 2.43 -8.82
C LYS A 432 18.51 1.46 -7.64
N ASP A 433 17.33 1.02 -7.18
CA ASP A 433 17.11 0.46 -5.86
C ASP A 433 16.48 -0.95 -5.92
N MET A 434 17.06 -1.79 -6.79
CA MET A 434 16.52 -3.09 -7.19
C MET A 434 16.66 -4.15 -6.08
N PRO A 435 15.64 -5.00 -5.84
CA PRO A 435 15.83 -6.25 -5.10
C PRO A 435 17.02 -7.00 -5.69
N LYS A 436 17.83 -7.65 -4.85
CA LYS A 436 19.04 -8.37 -5.30
C LYS A 436 18.72 -9.15 -6.58
N LYS A 437 19.57 -8.97 -7.60
CA LYS A 437 19.37 -9.47 -8.97
C LYS A 437 19.00 -10.97 -9.00
N ASP A 438 19.47 -11.70 -8.00
CA ASP A 438 19.39 -13.16 -7.89
C ASP A 438 18.10 -13.66 -7.22
N ASP A 439 17.37 -12.83 -6.47
CA ASP A 439 16.15 -13.29 -5.80
C ASP A 439 14.96 -13.31 -6.78
N SER A 440 14.79 -12.37 -7.71
CA SER A 440 13.64 -12.41 -8.64
C SER A 440 13.99 -11.92 -10.04
N PRO A 441 14.74 -12.71 -10.83
CA PRO A 441 15.36 -12.24 -12.07
C PRO A 441 14.37 -11.71 -13.10
N LEU A 442 13.22 -12.37 -13.27
CA LEU A 442 12.20 -11.97 -14.25
C LEU A 442 11.48 -10.69 -13.83
N PHE A 443 11.08 -10.57 -12.57
CA PHE A 443 10.47 -9.35 -12.05
C PHE A 443 11.44 -8.16 -12.16
N ASN A 444 12.70 -8.40 -11.82
CA ASN A 444 13.77 -7.42 -11.97
C ASN A 444 13.96 -7.00 -13.45
N GLN A 445 13.89 -7.94 -14.38
CA GLN A 445 13.97 -7.64 -15.80
C GLN A 445 12.79 -6.77 -16.27
N ILE A 446 11.56 -7.12 -15.88
CA ILE A 446 10.35 -6.35 -16.25
C ILE A 446 10.44 -4.93 -15.69
N LEU A 447 10.81 -4.79 -14.42
CA LEU A 447 11.05 -3.49 -13.79
C LEU A 447 12.08 -2.66 -14.55
N GLN A 448 13.22 -3.25 -14.92
CA GLN A 448 14.30 -2.55 -15.63
C GLN A 448 13.89 -2.12 -17.05
N CYS A 449 13.07 -2.92 -17.73
CA CYS A 449 12.61 -2.59 -19.07
C CYS A 449 11.57 -1.45 -19.09
N GLU A 450 10.65 -1.43 -18.13
CA GLU A 450 9.54 -0.47 -18.13
C GLU A 450 9.81 0.80 -17.31
N CYS A 451 10.80 0.78 -16.43
CA CYS A 451 11.04 1.88 -15.51
C CYS A 451 12.35 2.62 -15.80
N GLN A 452 12.27 3.95 -15.92
CA GLN A 452 13.44 4.85 -15.98
C GLN A 452 13.62 5.69 -14.70
N LYS A 453 12.65 5.67 -13.76
CA LYS A 453 12.63 6.46 -12.50
C LYS A 453 11.96 5.68 -11.35
N TRP A 454 11.09 6.34 -10.56
CA TRP A 454 10.24 5.73 -9.53
C TRP A 454 8.91 5.27 -10.14
N VAL A 455 8.47 4.06 -9.83
CA VAL A 455 7.15 3.54 -10.20
C VAL A 455 6.42 3.05 -8.96
N LYS A 456 5.15 3.42 -8.87
CA LYS A 456 4.25 2.99 -7.81
C LYS A 456 3.65 1.64 -8.19
N ILE A 457 3.91 0.60 -7.39
CA ILE A 457 3.47 -0.78 -7.65
C ILE A 457 2.57 -1.23 -6.53
N LYS A 458 1.48 -1.93 -6.89
CA LYS A 458 0.61 -2.58 -5.92
C LYS A 458 1.26 -3.88 -5.46
N VAL A 459 1.32 -4.08 -4.15
CA VAL A 459 2.00 -5.21 -3.51
C VAL A 459 1.07 -5.88 -2.52
N ILE A 460 1.30 -7.17 -2.28
CA ILE A 460 0.70 -7.89 -1.16
C ILE A 460 1.58 -7.64 0.06
N ARG A 461 0.97 -7.24 1.17
CA ARG A 461 1.63 -6.96 2.44
C ARG A 461 1.14 -7.94 3.50
N SER A 462 2.08 -8.70 4.05
CA SER A 462 1.84 -9.60 5.18
C SER A 462 2.46 -9.02 6.44
N VAL A 463 1.63 -8.77 7.46
CA VAL A 463 2.04 -8.25 8.76
C VAL A 463 1.92 -9.35 9.81
N VAL A 464 3.04 -9.87 10.29
CA VAL A 464 3.10 -11.05 11.15
C VAL A 464 3.13 -10.64 12.62
N MET A 465 2.00 -10.21 13.18
CA MET A 465 1.93 -9.77 14.59
C MET A 465 1.84 -10.92 15.60
N GLY A 466 1.44 -12.13 15.17
CA GLY A 466 1.21 -13.25 16.07
C GLY A 466 2.50 -13.92 16.55
N ALA A 467 2.69 -14.03 17.86
CA ALA A 467 3.81 -14.79 18.44
C ALA A 467 3.69 -16.32 18.24
N TYR A 468 2.51 -16.80 17.83
CA TYR A 468 2.22 -18.23 17.68
C TYR A 468 2.49 -18.78 16.27
N SER A 469 2.75 -17.91 15.29
CA SER A 469 2.97 -18.33 13.91
C SER A 469 4.24 -19.18 13.74
N LEU A 470 5.27 -18.91 14.55
CA LEU A 470 6.57 -19.57 14.49
C LEU A 470 6.47 -21.10 14.69
N ASN A 471 5.63 -21.57 15.62
CA ASN A 471 5.44 -23.00 15.93
C ASN A 471 4.00 -23.48 15.75
N ALA A 472 3.30 -22.95 14.74
CA ALA A 472 1.90 -23.30 14.51
C ALA A 472 1.66 -24.80 14.24
N GLN A 473 2.71 -25.59 13.95
CA GLN A 473 2.65 -27.06 13.84
C GLN A 473 2.14 -27.75 15.10
N THR A 474 2.49 -27.24 16.29
CA THR A 474 2.16 -27.91 17.56
C THR A 474 0.79 -27.56 18.10
N ARG A 475 0.14 -26.51 17.58
CA ARG A 475 -1.14 -26.00 18.10
C ARG A 475 -2.30 -26.15 17.12
N ILE A 476 -2.01 -26.28 15.83
CA ILE A 476 -3.01 -26.55 14.80
C ILE A 476 -2.77 -27.98 14.34
N ASP A 477 -3.57 -28.91 14.87
CA ASP A 477 -3.56 -30.37 14.62
C ASP A 477 -3.82 -30.76 13.13
N ARG A 478 -3.71 -29.80 12.21
CA ARG A 478 -4.01 -29.93 10.78
C ARG A 478 -2.80 -29.77 9.86
N THR A 479 -1.61 -29.39 10.34
CA THR A 479 -0.47 -29.17 9.44
C THR A 479 0.52 -30.34 9.49
N SER A 480 0.40 -31.28 8.55
CA SER A 480 1.41 -32.32 8.28
C SER A 480 2.62 -31.79 7.50
N ASP A 481 2.68 -30.48 7.23
CA ASP A 481 3.76 -29.82 6.50
C ASP A 481 4.96 -29.56 7.44
N PRO A 482 6.17 -30.03 7.13
CA PRO A 482 7.39 -29.78 7.92
C PRO A 482 7.77 -28.29 8.05
N GLU A 483 7.16 -27.37 7.29
CA GLU A 483 7.35 -25.91 7.40
C GLU A 483 6.18 -25.18 8.09
N GLY A 484 5.18 -25.93 8.55
CA GLY A 484 4.09 -25.42 9.39
C GLY A 484 3.12 -24.51 8.67
N ILE A 485 2.57 -23.52 9.38
CA ILE A 485 1.53 -22.63 8.82
C ILE A 485 2.02 -21.83 7.62
N PHE A 486 3.30 -21.48 7.56
CA PHE A 486 3.85 -20.74 6.44
C PHE A 486 4.01 -21.62 5.19
N GLY A 487 4.30 -22.92 5.35
CA GLY A 487 4.29 -23.89 4.25
C GLY A 487 2.89 -24.01 3.63
N VAL A 488 1.88 -24.16 4.49
CA VAL A 488 0.46 -24.16 4.08
C VAL A 488 0.09 -22.84 3.39
N TYR A 489 0.53 -21.70 3.93
CA TYR A 489 0.30 -20.41 3.31
C TYR A 489 0.94 -20.29 1.92
N ALA A 490 2.18 -20.76 1.74
CA ALA A 490 2.85 -20.73 0.44
C ALA A 490 2.13 -21.62 -0.59
N ALA A 491 1.65 -22.80 -0.17
CA ALA A 491 0.85 -23.69 -1.03
C ALA A 491 -0.50 -23.05 -1.41
N TYR A 492 -1.19 -22.44 -0.44
CA TYR A 492 -2.43 -21.71 -0.67
C TYR A 492 -2.20 -20.53 -1.63
N LEU A 493 -1.19 -19.71 -1.39
CA LEU A 493 -0.83 -18.58 -2.25
C LEU A 493 -0.56 -19.03 -3.69
N ARG A 494 0.15 -20.15 -3.89
CA ARG A 494 0.36 -20.74 -5.23
C ARG A 494 -0.96 -21.06 -5.94
N LYS A 495 -1.91 -21.69 -5.23
CA LYS A 495 -3.23 -22.03 -5.76
C LYS A 495 -3.96 -20.77 -6.23
N ILE A 496 -3.98 -19.72 -5.39
CA ILE A 496 -4.67 -18.47 -5.69
C ILE A 496 -4.03 -17.74 -6.89
N ILE A 497 -2.69 -17.70 -6.95
CA ILE A 497 -1.96 -17.11 -8.09
C ILE A 497 -2.36 -17.81 -9.39
N ARG A 498 -2.48 -19.14 -9.37
CA ARG A 498 -2.92 -19.92 -10.53
C ARG A 498 -4.35 -19.56 -10.95
N GLU A 499 -5.27 -19.48 -9.99
CA GLU A 499 -6.68 -19.17 -10.25
C GLU A 499 -6.84 -17.76 -10.82
N ALA A 500 -6.25 -16.75 -10.17
CA ALA A 500 -6.25 -15.37 -10.65
C ALA A 500 -5.58 -15.24 -12.03
N GLY A 501 -4.50 -15.98 -12.27
CA GLY A 501 -3.83 -16.02 -13.57
C GLY A 501 -4.72 -16.58 -14.69
N LYS A 502 -5.50 -17.64 -14.42
CA LYS A 502 -6.46 -18.18 -15.40
C LYS A 502 -7.59 -17.19 -15.72
N GLU A 503 -8.10 -16.49 -14.71
CA GLU A 503 -9.12 -15.45 -14.90
C GLU A 503 -8.57 -14.29 -15.73
N GLN A 504 -7.33 -13.86 -15.46
CA GLN A 504 -6.63 -12.84 -16.24
C GLN A 504 -6.43 -13.28 -17.69
N ASP A 505 -5.96 -14.50 -17.93
CA ASP A 505 -5.78 -15.04 -19.30
C ASP A 505 -7.11 -15.07 -20.05
N THR A 506 -8.19 -15.47 -19.37
CA THR A 506 -9.55 -15.49 -19.94
C THR A 506 -10.01 -14.08 -20.29
N LYS A 507 -9.82 -13.10 -19.41
CA LYS A 507 -10.15 -11.68 -19.67
C LYS A 507 -9.32 -11.12 -20.83
N GLN A 508 -8.03 -11.40 -20.89
CA GLN A 508 -7.17 -10.96 -22.00
C GLN A 508 -7.59 -11.62 -23.32
N LEU A 509 -7.97 -12.89 -23.31
CA LEU A 509 -8.49 -13.59 -24.48
C LEU A 509 -9.79 -12.93 -24.95
N LEU A 510 -10.75 -12.70 -24.04
CA LEU A 510 -12.03 -12.04 -24.31
C LEU A 510 -11.84 -10.62 -24.85
N ASN A 511 -10.93 -9.82 -24.26
CA ASN A 511 -10.64 -8.47 -24.74
C ASN A 511 -9.99 -8.45 -26.13
N ARG A 512 -9.26 -9.51 -26.50
CA ARG A 512 -8.72 -9.68 -27.86
C ARG A 512 -9.78 -10.17 -28.86
N THR A 513 -10.86 -10.80 -28.37
CA THR A 513 -12.02 -11.22 -29.17
C THR A 513 -13.22 -10.29 -28.92
N SER A 514 -13.22 -9.10 -29.52
CA SER A 514 -14.40 -8.23 -29.55
C SER A 514 -15.31 -8.61 -30.74
N ALA A 515 -16.43 -9.29 -30.50
CA ALA A 515 -17.49 -9.46 -31.51
C ALA A 515 -18.53 -8.34 -31.36
N GLU A 516 -18.88 -7.66 -32.44
CA GLU A 516 -19.95 -6.65 -32.49
C GLU A 516 -21.10 -7.22 -33.34
N PHE A 517 -22.28 -7.33 -32.76
CA PHE A 517 -23.44 -7.94 -33.43
C PHE A 517 -24.25 -6.88 -34.14
N MET A 518 -24.44 -7.04 -35.45
CA MET A 518 -25.20 -6.13 -36.30
C MET A 518 -26.44 -6.85 -36.81
N VAL A 519 -27.60 -6.48 -36.28
CA VAL A 519 -28.88 -6.99 -36.80
C VAL A 519 -29.39 -6.00 -37.83
N MET A 520 -29.76 -6.51 -39.00
CA MET A 520 -30.50 -5.76 -40.01
C MET A 520 -31.89 -6.36 -40.07
N ASP A 521 -32.88 -5.63 -39.59
CA ASP A 521 -34.29 -5.99 -39.70
C ASP A 521 -35.12 -4.72 -39.95
N ASP A 522 -36.22 -4.87 -40.68
CA ASP A 522 -37.17 -3.78 -40.95
C ASP A 522 -38.15 -3.58 -39.76
N ASP A 523 -38.11 -4.48 -38.76
CA ASP A 523 -38.96 -4.49 -37.56
C ASP A 523 -38.14 -4.53 -36.23
N PRO A 524 -38.12 -3.42 -35.47
CA PRO A 524 -37.42 -3.32 -34.19
C PRO A 524 -37.87 -4.32 -33.12
N GLU A 525 -39.15 -4.77 -33.14
CA GLU A 525 -39.66 -5.74 -32.15
C GLU A 525 -38.99 -7.12 -32.28
N VAL A 526 -38.62 -7.50 -33.51
CA VAL A 526 -37.91 -8.76 -33.78
C VAL A 526 -36.48 -8.72 -33.22
N THR A 527 -35.83 -7.56 -33.30
CA THR A 527 -34.48 -7.34 -32.74
C THR A 527 -34.47 -7.45 -31.22
N ASP A 528 -35.46 -6.86 -30.53
CA ASP A 528 -35.56 -6.94 -29.06
C ASP A 528 -35.88 -8.37 -28.58
N GLN A 529 -36.72 -9.11 -29.31
CA GLN A 529 -36.98 -10.53 -29.02
C GLN A 529 -35.74 -11.40 -29.22
N LEU A 530 -34.99 -11.18 -30.31
CA LEU A 530 -33.71 -11.86 -30.56
C LEU A 530 -32.72 -11.60 -29.43
N ARG A 531 -32.60 -10.35 -29.01
CA ARG A 531 -31.73 -9.93 -27.91
C ARG A 531 -32.07 -10.64 -26.60
N GLY A 532 -33.35 -10.66 -26.20
CA GLY A 532 -33.79 -11.36 -24.99
C GLY A 532 -33.48 -12.86 -25.02
N LEU A 533 -33.69 -13.51 -26.17
CA LEU A 533 -33.40 -14.93 -26.35
C LEU A 533 -31.89 -15.25 -26.28
N PHE A 534 -31.03 -14.34 -26.76
CA PHE A 534 -29.58 -14.46 -26.66
C PHE A 534 -29.06 -14.21 -25.23
N GLU A 535 -29.62 -13.23 -24.52
CA GLU A 535 -29.28 -12.94 -23.13
C GLU A 535 -29.66 -14.11 -22.20
N ASP A 536 -30.79 -14.80 -22.47
CA ASP A 536 -31.21 -16.02 -21.75
C ASP A 536 -30.37 -17.28 -22.07
N LEU A 537 -29.77 -17.35 -23.25
CA LEU A 537 -28.89 -18.47 -23.67
C LEU A 537 -27.46 -18.36 -23.13
N TRP A 538 -27.09 -17.24 -22.51
CA TRP A 538 -25.75 -16.94 -22.01
C TRP A 538 -25.68 -16.94 -20.48
N ASP A 539 -24.47 -17.01 -19.92
CA ASP A 539 -24.21 -16.93 -18.48
C ASP A 539 -24.71 -15.57 -17.93
N PRO A 540 -25.58 -15.53 -16.90
CA PRO A 540 -26.18 -14.29 -16.42
C PRO A 540 -25.11 -13.37 -15.82
N GLY A 541 -24.67 -12.39 -16.61
CA GLY A 541 -23.63 -11.42 -16.21
C GLY A 541 -22.78 -10.86 -17.35
N ILE A 542 -22.85 -11.43 -18.55
CA ILE A 542 -22.12 -10.91 -19.72
C ILE A 542 -23.09 -10.12 -20.61
N THR A 543 -22.85 -8.81 -20.72
CA THR A 543 -23.60 -7.91 -21.62
C THR A 543 -22.84 -7.80 -22.94
N LEU A 544 -23.42 -8.29 -24.03
CA LEU A 544 -22.85 -8.12 -25.37
C LEU A 544 -23.24 -6.73 -25.92
N PRO A 545 -22.34 -6.00 -26.61
CA PRO A 545 -22.71 -4.75 -27.26
C PRO A 545 -23.55 -5.05 -28.52
N TRP A 546 -24.86 -4.78 -28.43
CA TRP A 546 -25.78 -4.82 -29.57
C TRP A 546 -25.96 -3.42 -30.15
N LYS A 547 -25.98 -3.31 -31.48
CA LYS A 547 -26.30 -2.05 -32.14
C LYS A 547 -27.22 -2.28 -33.34
N HIS A 548 -28.42 -1.71 -33.25
CA HIS A 548 -29.39 -1.68 -34.35
C HIS A 548 -28.95 -0.65 -35.40
N TYR A 549 -29.15 -0.98 -36.67
CA TYR A 549 -28.98 -0.05 -37.79
C TYR A 549 -30.27 -0.01 -38.59
N ASP A 550 -30.78 1.19 -38.85
CA ASP A 550 -32.08 1.37 -39.51
C ASP A 550 -31.99 1.10 -41.02
N THR A 551 -30.77 1.15 -41.57
CA THR A 551 -30.53 0.88 -42.99
C THR A 551 -29.22 0.11 -43.23
N GLU A 552 -29.22 -0.71 -44.28
CA GLU A 552 -28.03 -1.43 -44.76
C GLU A 552 -26.84 -0.49 -45.02
N ALA A 553 -27.10 0.70 -45.55
CA ALA A 553 -26.07 1.67 -45.89
C ALA A 553 -25.32 2.18 -44.64
N GLU A 554 -26.02 2.40 -43.53
CA GLU A 554 -25.42 2.83 -42.26
C GLU A 554 -24.59 1.72 -41.62
N ALA A 555 -25.08 0.49 -41.67
CA ALA A 555 -24.35 -0.69 -41.22
C ALA A 555 -23.04 -0.86 -42.02
N LEU A 556 -23.13 -0.83 -43.35
CA LEU A 556 -21.98 -0.98 -44.24
C LEU A 556 -20.97 0.17 -44.11
N GLN A 557 -21.44 1.41 -44.02
CA GLN A 557 -20.57 2.57 -43.81
C GLN A 557 -19.81 2.49 -42.48
N ARG A 558 -20.41 1.88 -41.44
CA ARG A 558 -19.72 1.67 -40.17
C ARG A 558 -18.61 0.63 -40.27
N ILE A 559 -18.82 -0.44 -41.04
CA ILE A 559 -17.82 -1.47 -41.31
C ILE A 559 -16.66 -0.90 -42.13
N GLU A 560 -16.97 -0.10 -43.16
CA GLU A 560 -15.97 0.58 -44.01
C GLU A 560 -15.08 1.57 -43.24
N ASN A 561 -15.58 2.13 -42.13
CA ASN A 561 -14.83 3.06 -41.28
C ASN A 561 -13.89 2.37 -40.26
N HIS A 562 -13.83 1.04 -40.22
CA HIS A 562 -12.94 0.28 -39.33
C HIS A 562 -11.97 -0.58 -40.15
N ASP A 563 -10.73 -0.14 -40.27
CA ASP A 563 -9.65 -0.79 -41.06
C ASP A 563 -9.20 -2.19 -40.56
N GLU A 564 -9.85 -2.77 -39.55
CA GLU A 564 -9.40 -3.98 -38.84
C GLU A 564 -10.48 -5.10 -38.74
N VAL A 565 -11.27 -5.34 -39.79
CA VAL A 565 -12.17 -6.51 -39.83
C VAL A 565 -11.45 -7.68 -40.50
N LEU A 566 -11.09 -8.70 -39.71
CA LEU A 566 -10.25 -9.83 -40.17
C LEU A 566 -11.03 -11.00 -40.77
N ASP A 567 -12.28 -11.19 -40.36
CA ASP A 567 -13.13 -12.28 -40.84
C ASP A 567 -14.61 -11.87 -40.75
N MET A 568 -15.40 -12.18 -41.79
CA MET A 568 -16.84 -11.92 -41.82
C MET A 568 -17.58 -13.23 -42.02
N ALA A 569 -18.66 -13.43 -41.26
CA ALA A 569 -19.52 -14.59 -41.42
C ALA A 569 -20.95 -14.13 -41.67
N PHE A 570 -21.48 -14.52 -42.82
CA PHE A 570 -22.87 -14.26 -43.20
C PHE A 570 -23.70 -15.50 -42.86
N LEU A 571 -24.82 -15.28 -42.19
CA LEU A 571 -25.76 -16.34 -41.89
C LEU A 571 -27.08 -16.02 -42.57
N ASP A 572 -27.39 -16.79 -43.61
CA ASP A 572 -28.66 -16.70 -44.33
C ASP A 572 -29.59 -17.84 -43.87
N ILE A 573 -30.85 -17.50 -43.57
CA ILE A 573 -31.84 -18.40 -43.01
C ILE A 573 -33.15 -18.25 -43.79
N ASP A 574 -33.41 -19.21 -44.66
CA ASP A 574 -34.59 -19.24 -45.53
C ASP A 574 -35.77 -19.95 -44.85
N MET A 575 -36.68 -19.17 -44.27
CA MET A 575 -37.91 -19.66 -43.63
C MET A 575 -39.09 -19.61 -44.62
N ARG A 576 -39.15 -20.54 -45.56
CA ARG A 576 -40.32 -20.67 -46.46
C ARG A 576 -41.42 -21.54 -45.83
N GLY A 577 -42.48 -20.88 -45.35
CA GLY A 577 -43.78 -21.48 -45.03
C GLY A 577 -44.90 -20.50 -45.37
N SER A 578 -45.76 -20.84 -46.34
CA SER A 578 -46.77 -19.92 -46.90
C SER A 578 -47.84 -19.52 -45.89
N THR A 579 -48.04 -18.23 -45.63
CA THR A 579 -49.40 -17.66 -45.45
C THR A 579 -49.45 -16.22 -45.96
N SER A 580 -50.45 -15.95 -46.79
CA SER A 580 -50.80 -14.62 -47.31
C SER A 580 -51.58 -13.83 -46.26
N ASN A 581 -51.05 -12.69 -45.82
CA ASN A 581 -51.80 -11.64 -45.12
C ASN A 581 -51.84 -10.37 -46.01
N PRO A 582 -52.95 -9.62 -46.14
CA PRO A 582 -53.12 -8.55 -47.15
C PRO A 582 -52.23 -7.30 -46.98
N GLN A 583 -51.32 -7.29 -46.01
CA GLN A 583 -50.35 -6.20 -45.78
C GLN A 583 -48.87 -6.63 -45.90
N GLY A 584 -48.59 -7.87 -46.33
CA GLY A 584 -47.29 -8.22 -46.91
C GLY A 584 -46.04 -8.12 -46.04
N ARG A 585 -46.14 -8.26 -44.70
CA ARG A 585 -44.97 -8.42 -43.82
C ARG A 585 -44.90 -9.84 -43.28
N VAL A 586 -43.76 -10.50 -43.47
CA VAL A 586 -43.45 -11.84 -42.92
C VAL A 586 -42.29 -11.68 -41.95
N ASN A 587 -42.55 -11.93 -40.67
CA ASN A 587 -41.57 -11.98 -39.59
C ASN A 587 -40.95 -13.39 -39.53
N SER A 588 -39.62 -13.51 -39.55
CA SER A 588 -38.96 -14.79 -39.27
C SER A 588 -37.44 -14.65 -39.04
N GLY A 589 -37.00 -14.70 -37.78
CA GLY A 589 -35.59 -14.73 -37.36
C GLY A 589 -35.08 -16.11 -36.91
N TYR A 590 -33.80 -16.11 -36.48
CA TYR A 590 -33.00 -17.14 -35.72
C TYR A 590 -32.28 -18.25 -36.52
N LEU A 591 -31.00 -18.68 -36.31
CA LEU A 591 -29.78 -18.25 -35.58
C LEU A 591 -28.59 -19.21 -35.90
N ALA A 592 -27.31 -18.78 -35.86
CA ALA A 592 -26.10 -19.67 -35.80
C ALA A 592 -24.85 -18.94 -35.27
N TYR A 593 -24.22 -19.46 -34.20
CA TYR A 593 -23.12 -18.78 -33.49
C TYR A 593 -21.92 -19.66 -33.07
N LYS A 594 -21.97 -20.99 -33.19
CA LYS A 594 -21.01 -21.84 -32.45
C LYS A 594 -19.71 -22.21 -33.17
N ALA A 595 -19.50 -21.88 -34.45
CA ALA A 595 -18.38 -22.43 -35.24
C ALA A 595 -17.07 -21.61 -35.18
N ILE A 596 -17.13 -20.29 -35.03
CA ILE A 596 -16.00 -19.40 -35.36
C ILE A 596 -15.02 -19.24 -34.18
N LEU A 597 -15.52 -19.19 -32.93
CA LEU A 597 -14.69 -18.94 -31.75
C LEU A 597 -13.69 -20.07 -31.40
N ARG A 598 -13.87 -21.31 -31.87
CA ARG A 598 -12.92 -22.42 -31.54
C ARG A 598 -11.81 -22.61 -32.57
N ARG A 599 -11.93 -22.12 -33.80
CA ARG A 599 -10.99 -22.50 -34.86
C ARG A 599 -9.64 -21.78 -34.80
N ASN A 600 -9.53 -20.69 -34.02
CA ASN A 600 -8.31 -19.89 -33.92
C ASN A 600 -7.58 -19.99 -32.58
N ALA A 601 -8.02 -20.87 -31.67
CA ALA A 601 -7.26 -21.19 -30.46
C ALA A 601 -5.96 -21.97 -30.76
N GLU A 602 -5.77 -22.47 -31.98
CA GLU A 602 -4.59 -23.26 -32.39
C GLU A 602 -3.58 -22.50 -33.26
N VAL A 603 -3.81 -21.25 -33.63
CA VAL A 603 -2.88 -20.49 -34.49
C VAL A 603 -2.05 -19.54 -33.64
N GLY A 604 -0.87 -20.02 -33.23
CA GLY A 604 0.12 -19.20 -32.55
C GLY A 604 0.67 -18.10 -33.46
N SER A 605 0.40 -16.84 -33.14
CA SER A 605 1.29 -15.69 -33.29
C SER A 605 0.55 -14.38 -32.99
N ASN A 606 1.34 -13.36 -32.66
CA ASN A 606 0.94 -12.07 -32.12
C ASN A 606 -0.07 -11.29 -32.99
N GLN A 607 -0.88 -10.47 -32.29
CA GLN A 607 -1.65 -9.32 -32.79
C GLN A 607 -2.77 -9.60 -33.79
N TYR A 608 -3.97 -9.93 -33.30
CA TYR A 608 -5.20 -9.79 -34.08
C TYR A 608 -6.40 -9.47 -33.17
N SER A 609 -7.09 -8.36 -33.44
CA SER A 609 -8.43 -7.98 -32.96
C SER A 609 -9.45 -8.58 -33.94
N VAL A 610 -10.07 -9.70 -33.61
CA VAL A 610 -11.09 -10.28 -34.51
C VAL A 610 -12.43 -9.61 -34.23
N LYS A 611 -12.78 -8.61 -35.04
CA LYS A 611 -14.16 -8.12 -35.18
C LYS A 611 -14.92 -9.05 -36.11
N CYS A 612 -15.84 -9.85 -35.58
CA CYS A 612 -16.78 -10.62 -36.38
C CYS A 612 -18.04 -9.77 -36.58
N VAL A 613 -18.43 -9.55 -37.83
CA VAL A 613 -19.73 -8.96 -38.18
C VAL A 613 -20.62 -10.09 -38.68
N VAL A 614 -21.74 -10.32 -38.01
CA VAL A 614 -22.75 -11.30 -38.42
C VAL A 614 -23.92 -10.53 -39.01
N PHE A 615 -24.23 -10.78 -40.28
CA PHE A 615 -25.41 -10.22 -40.94
C PHE A 615 -26.58 -11.20 -40.84
N PHE A 616 -27.75 -10.66 -40.51
CA PHE A 616 -29.04 -11.35 -40.62
C PHE A 616 -29.78 -10.74 -41.81
N THR A 617 -30.20 -11.56 -42.77
CA THR A 617 -31.08 -11.11 -43.87
C THR A 617 -32.27 -12.03 -43.96
N ILE A 618 -33.48 -11.48 -43.96
CA ILE A 618 -34.72 -12.25 -44.09
C ILE A 618 -35.18 -12.17 -45.54
N GLY A 619 -35.06 -13.29 -46.25
CA GLY A 619 -35.92 -13.65 -47.39
C GLY A 619 -35.89 -12.73 -48.62
N HIS A 620 -34.82 -12.74 -49.41
CA HIS A 620 -34.88 -12.40 -50.84
C HIS A 620 -33.75 -13.09 -51.62
N SER A 621 -34.07 -13.70 -52.77
CA SER A 621 -33.09 -14.36 -53.65
C SER A 621 -32.04 -13.42 -54.25
N GLU A 622 -32.24 -12.11 -54.17
CA GLU A 622 -31.25 -11.11 -54.57
C GLU A 622 -30.14 -10.89 -53.52
N HIS A 623 -30.32 -11.37 -52.29
CA HIS A 623 -29.33 -11.17 -51.21
C HIS A 623 -28.18 -12.17 -51.24
N GLU A 624 -28.36 -13.40 -51.75
CA GLU A 624 -27.27 -14.39 -51.85
C GLU A 624 -26.17 -13.88 -52.81
N GLU A 625 -26.57 -13.28 -53.94
CA GLU A 625 -25.65 -12.66 -54.90
C GLU A 625 -24.96 -11.41 -54.31
N ARG A 626 -25.68 -10.66 -53.46
CA ARG A 626 -25.23 -9.42 -52.81
C ARG A 626 -24.32 -9.68 -51.60
N ILE A 627 -24.58 -10.74 -50.83
CA ILE A 627 -23.73 -11.28 -49.76
C ILE A 627 -22.42 -11.78 -50.36
N ASN A 628 -22.48 -12.49 -51.48
CA ASN A 628 -21.28 -12.91 -52.22
C ASN A 628 -20.48 -11.69 -52.70
N GLN A 629 -21.13 -10.64 -53.22
CA GLN A 629 -20.46 -9.38 -53.61
C GLN A 629 -19.82 -8.63 -52.43
N LEU A 630 -20.49 -8.55 -51.27
CA LEU A 630 -19.95 -7.94 -50.06
C LEU A 630 -18.77 -8.75 -49.50
N GLY A 631 -18.89 -10.07 -49.52
CA GLY A 631 -17.81 -11.00 -49.22
C GLY A 631 -16.57 -10.80 -50.07
N ASP A 632 -16.76 -10.74 -51.38
CA ASP A 632 -15.68 -10.50 -52.34
C ASP A 632 -15.05 -9.10 -52.17
N LYS A 633 -15.84 -8.09 -51.75
CA LYS A 633 -15.39 -6.71 -51.55
C LYS A 633 -14.51 -6.51 -50.31
N TYR A 634 -14.75 -7.22 -49.20
CA TYR A 634 -14.15 -6.86 -47.90
C TYR A 634 -13.14 -7.86 -47.29
N SER A 635 -13.08 -9.13 -47.71
CA SER A 635 -12.18 -10.11 -47.06
C SER A 635 -11.09 -10.70 -47.96
N GLY A 636 -11.14 -10.49 -49.28
CA GLY A 636 -10.21 -11.13 -50.24
C GLY A 636 -10.18 -12.67 -50.17
N LYS A 637 -11.14 -13.29 -49.46
CA LYS A 637 -11.33 -14.73 -49.28
C LYS A 637 -12.84 -15.00 -49.24
N GLN A 638 -13.31 -15.95 -50.05
CA GLN A 638 -14.75 -16.25 -50.13
C GLN A 638 -15.37 -16.47 -48.74
N PRO A 639 -16.46 -15.77 -48.39
CA PRO A 639 -17.17 -16.00 -47.14
C PRO A 639 -17.61 -17.46 -47.05
N LYS A 640 -17.52 -18.04 -45.85
CA LYS A 640 -18.24 -19.28 -45.57
C LYS A 640 -19.69 -18.97 -45.29
N VAL A 641 -20.53 -19.09 -46.31
CA VAL A 641 -21.99 -19.12 -46.16
C VAL A 641 -22.37 -20.47 -45.55
N LEU A 642 -22.99 -20.47 -44.38
CA LEU A 642 -23.51 -21.67 -43.72
C LEU A 642 -25.03 -21.72 -43.90
N THR A 643 -25.50 -22.36 -44.97
CA THR A 643 -26.93 -22.57 -45.21
C THR A 643 -27.44 -23.73 -44.34
N LEU A 644 -28.28 -23.45 -43.33
CA LEU A 644 -28.54 -24.44 -42.28
C LEU A 644 -29.84 -25.24 -42.42
N LEU A 645 -30.88 -24.82 -43.13
CA LEU A 645 -32.13 -25.61 -43.22
C LEU A 645 -32.90 -25.40 -44.54
N LYS A 646 -33.40 -26.50 -45.12
CA LYS A 646 -34.57 -26.53 -46.01
C LYS A 646 -35.59 -27.46 -45.37
N SER A 647 -36.45 -26.95 -44.49
CA SER A 647 -37.54 -27.74 -43.91
C SER A 647 -38.89 -27.12 -44.27
N PRO A 648 -39.86 -27.89 -44.78
CA PRO A 648 -41.20 -27.39 -45.05
C PRO A 648 -42.00 -27.39 -43.74
N VAL A 649 -42.32 -26.21 -43.19
CA VAL A 649 -43.17 -26.08 -42.00
C VAL A 649 -44.44 -25.30 -42.39
N GLU A 650 -45.61 -25.90 -42.12
CA GLU A 650 -46.92 -25.42 -42.57
C GLU A 650 -47.70 -24.60 -41.50
N SER A 651 -47.07 -24.02 -40.45
CA SER A 651 -47.82 -23.35 -39.37
C SER A 651 -47.11 -22.12 -38.75
N PRO A 652 -47.85 -21.09 -38.26
CA PRO A 652 -47.30 -19.78 -37.86
C PRO A 652 -46.81 -19.65 -36.40
N ASP A 653 -47.10 -20.61 -35.53
CA ASP A 653 -46.68 -20.59 -34.12
C ASP A 653 -45.54 -21.59 -33.85
N PHE A 654 -44.46 -21.13 -33.21
CA PHE A 654 -43.36 -21.99 -32.75
C PHE A 654 -43.88 -22.98 -31.71
N GLN A 655 -43.89 -24.27 -32.05
CA GLN A 655 -44.24 -25.33 -31.10
C GLN A 655 -42.98 -25.76 -30.33
N GLU A 656 -43.16 -26.28 -29.12
CA GLU A 656 -42.05 -26.74 -28.26
C GLU A 656 -41.13 -27.76 -28.97
N LYS A 657 -41.70 -28.56 -29.89
CA LYS A 657 -40.94 -29.52 -30.74
C LYS A 657 -39.93 -28.83 -31.67
N ASP A 658 -40.23 -27.62 -32.13
CA ASP A 658 -39.39 -26.89 -33.08
C ASP A 658 -38.18 -26.28 -32.34
N ILE A 659 -38.39 -25.85 -31.08
CA ILE A 659 -37.33 -25.46 -30.15
C ILE A 659 -36.44 -26.66 -29.79
N GLU A 660 -37.04 -27.84 -29.57
CA GLU A 660 -36.30 -29.08 -29.29
C GLU A 660 -35.42 -29.49 -30.47
N THR A 661 -35.94 -29.38 -31.70
CA THR A 661 -35.19 -29.65 -32.95
C THR A 661 -34.00 -28.71 -33.10
N VAL A 662 -34.18 -27.41 -32.84
CA VAL A 662 -33.09 -26.42 -32.87
C VAL A 662 -32.05 -26.70 -31.77
N ARG A 663 -32.48 -27.06 -30.56
CA ARG A 663 -31.56 -27.49 -29.48
C ARG A 663 -30.77 -28.73 -29.88
N ASP A 664 -31.41 -29.71 -30.50
CA ASP A 664 -30.77 -30.96 -30.92
C ASP A 664 -29.78 -30.74 -32.06
N THR A 665 -30.07 -29.86 -33.02
CA THR A 665 -29.11 -29.42 -34.04
C THR A 665 -27.92 -28.67 -33.43
N ILE A 666 -28.14 -27.79 -32.45
CA ILE A 666 -27.06 -27.12 -31.72
C ILE A 666 -26.22 -28.12 -30.91
N ARG A 667 -26.85 -29.14 -30.33
CA ARG A 667 -26.18 -30.25 -29.62
C ARG A 667 -25.41 -31.15 -30.59
N GLU A 668 -25.92 -31.40 -31.79
CA GLU A 668 -25.23 -32.17 -32.84
C GLU A 668 -24.00 -31.42 -33.35
N ILE A 669 -24.12 -30.12 -33.63
CA ILE A 669 -22.99 -29.24 -34.01
C ILE A 669 -21.97 -29.15 -32.87
N ALA A 670 -22.42 -29.20 -31.61
CA ALA A 670 -21.53 -29.30 -30.46
C ALA A 670 -20.87 -30.68 -30.30
N LYS A 671 -21.53 -31.78 -30.69
CA LYS A 671 -20.98 -33.15 -30.71
C LYS A 671 -19.97 -33.36 -31.83
N ILE A 672 -20.16 -32.75 -33.00
CA ILE A 672 -19.18 -32.69 -34.10
C ILE A 672 -17.86 -32.01 -33.68
N LYS A 673 -17.83 -31.38 -32.50
CA LYS A 673 -16.74 -30.55 -31.97
C LYS A 673 -15.86 -31.23 -30.92
N ASN A 674 -16.02 -32.55 -30.71
CA ASN A 674 -15.26 -33.34 -29.74
C ASN A 674 -14.27 -34.34 -30.39
N GLU A 675 -14.08 -34.29 -31.71
CA GLU A 675 -12.94 -34.89 -32.42
C GLU A 675 -11.95 -33.81 -32.86
#